data_AF-A0AAW2Z631-F1
#
_entry.id   AF-A0AAW2Z631-F1
#
_cell.length_a   1.000
_cell.length_b   1.000
_cell.length_c   1.000
_cell.angle_alpha   90.00
_cell.angle_beta   90.00
_cell.angle_gamma   90.00
#
_symmetry.space_group_name_H-M   'P 1'
#
loop_
_entity.id
_entity.type
_entity.pdbx_description
1 polymer ?
#
loop_
_entity_poly.entity_id
_entity_poly.type
_entity_poly.pdbx_seq_one_letter_code
_entity_poly.pdbx_strand_id
1 'polypeptide(L)'
;MDVEKDNFDKQIYKTVPESNVAHHLIKRLFEYNSKSKKSKFVLAGGFVLKSLTQEYFDNEYYGPGTRSDIDVFLMEYGDDIEHNDKILKDILKSLDEIKIENDFMVAMYSNTINIISNGGYDVQIVLRRIHSIEELLVLFDLDCCRFAYDGTTVYTINEGMRAYKTKKNYVPADLLDNEMYYRRATKYGHRGYTTLFLDVGLLDHLSNPNIMIKPTEAIKTDERYISENDPWELAELSEEDLEEVCYNRNTSRPYDDDSEFYTSLNRMEYSDFVAYYKGGIKKLKKNLPSHEDGLMMFPEKSFIEHITKIDFVITRRFGELFETNASKLFIEYYRDVHLAKKYLISRCYLCGRYSQKSSNEECVERCHAFCADCKRIEQDYCKQTRDLTGHVAIVTGARIKIGFEVCLRLLRAGCKVIATTRFVSDALDRFKEKGDYDQFKNLLLEIYPLDLRNGLAVNTFCEYITKKYPRISILINNAAQTVKRENQFYKKELKKEEKSIKKGLDEERKELLSGHLNYLNSYMIPKKALKQETKLAIKNQPKKKKKKQESDEDISDSSLPFSDDEVSQSSLKSDSDQDKDEEVDQDDEDKDEHYPDEVDRFGVQVDNRENHTWNTKLNNVQDQEVIEVQAINNISPTLLVSKLQPLMKVDKNSQPKRSYIINVTSHEGQFNTTGKTDFHAHTNMSKAALNMLTRTLASEYARNGIIMNSVDTGWVSSAIKTFREAPLDADNGAARVLFPIIKNNDEYGVLYKNYKPANW
;
A
#
# COMPACT_ATOMS: atom_id res chain seq x y z
N MET A 1 20.54 -27.11 19.55
CA MET A 1 21.85 -27.75 19.84
C MET A 1 22.14 -27.52 21.31
N ASP A 2 22.58 -28.54 22.04
CA ASP A 2 22.98 -28.38 23.44
C ASP A 2 24.40 -27.80 23.48
N VAL A 3 24.50 -26.50 23.22
CA VAL A 3 25.72 -25.72 23.42
C VAL A 3 25.61 -25.09 24.80
N GLU A 4 26.60 -25.30 25.67
CA GLU A 4 26.61 -24.63 26.98
C GLU A 4 26.56 -23.12 26.80
N LYS A 5 25.49 -22.49 27.31
CA LYS A 5 25.22 -21.05 27.18
C LYS A 5 26.44 -20.20 27.56
N ASP A 6 27.04 -20.47 28.72
CA ASP A 6 28.17 -19.69 29.24
C ASP A 6 29.40 -19.77 28.33
N ASN A 7 29.54 -20.85 27.56
CA ASN A 7 30.62 -20.99 26.59
C ASN A 7 30.29 -20.22 25.30
N PHE A 8 29.03 -20.25 24.84
CA PHE A 8 28.63 -19.56 23.61
C PHE A 8 28.56 -18.03 23.77
N ASP A 9 28.05 -17.53 24.90
CA ASP A 9 28.05 -16.09 25.20
C ASP A 9 29.49 -15.55 25.26
N LYS A 10 30.42 -16.28 25.90
CA LYS A 10 31.84 -15.95 25.90
C LYS A 10 32.41 -15.87 24.48
N GLN A 11 31.97 -16.73 23.56
CA GLN A 11 32.43 -16.73 22.17
C GLN A 11 31.91 -15.53 21.39
N ILE A 12 30.64 -15.14 21.58
CA ILE A 12 30.06 -13.93 20.98
C ILE A 12 30.82 -12.68 21.47
N TYR A 13 31.02 -12.55 22.78
CA TYR A 13 31.70 -11.38 23.36
C TYR A 13 33.21 -11.37 23.15
N LYS A 14 33.84 -12.54 22.92
CA LYS A 14 35.23 -12.61 22.40
C LYS A 14 35.32 -12.16 20.95
N THR A 15 34.26 -12.38 20.17
CA THR A 15 34.19 -12.01 18.75
C THR A 15 33.95 -10.52 18.55
N VAL A 16 33.09 -9.91 19.38
CA VAL A 16 32.70 -8.50 19.27
C VAL A 16 33.32 -7.68 20.43
N PRO A 17 34.30 -6.79 20.16
CA PRO A 17 35.03 -6.07 21.20
C PRO A 17 34.12 -5.12 21.99
N GLU A 18 34.44 -4.91 23.27
CA GLU A 18 33.68 -4.01 24.16
C GLU A 18 33.60 -2.57 23.66
N SER A 19 34.60 -2.12 22.88
CA SER A 19 34.62 -0.79 22.26
C SER A 19 33.60 -0.62 21.11
N ASN A 20 32.91 -1.69 20.69
CA ASN A 20 31.94 -1.67 19.60
C ASN A 20 30.49 -1.55 20.10
N VAL A 21 29.69 -0.69 19.46
CA VAL A 21 28.26 -0.51 19.75
C VAL A 21 27.45 -1.82 19.72
N ALA A 22 27.80 -2.75 18.84
CA ALA A 22 27.18 -4.07 18.72
C ALA A 22 27.29 -4.88 20.02
N HIS A 23 28.41 -4.76 20.75
CA HIS A 23 28.60 -5.43 22.03
C HIS A 23 27.53 -4.99 23.04
N HIS A 24 27.35 -3.68 23.18
CA HIS A 24 26.37 -3.09 24.10
C HIS A 24 24.93 -3.38 23.68
N LEU A 25 24.64 -3.32 22.37
CA LEU A 25 23.33 -3.67 21.84
C LEU A 25 22.97 -5.13 22.17
N ILE A 26 23.83 -6.10 21.83
CA ILE A 26 23.57 -7.53 22.11
C ILE A 26 23.29 -7.74 23.60
N LYS A 27 24.09 -7.11 24.48
CA LYS A 27 23.88 -7.20 25.92
C LYS A 27 22.50 -6.70 26.33
N ARG A 28 22.05 -5.54 25.83
CA ARG A 28 20.70 -5.01 26.13
C ARG A 28 19.59 -5.90 25.59
N LEU A 29 19.74 -6.44 24.38
CA LEU A 29 18.77 -7.35 23.78
C LEU A 29 18.60 -8.63 24.63
N PHE A 30 19.70 -9.22 25.10
CA PHE A 30 19.64 -10.44 25.92
C PHE A 30 19.25 -10.18 27.38
N GLU A 31 19.59 -9.01 27.95
CA GLU A 31 19.02 -8.54 29.22
C GLU A 31 17.49 -8.47 29.13
N TYR A 32 16.94 -7.96 28.02
CA TYR A 32 15.50 -7.97 27.77
C TYR A 32 14.94 -9.38 27.66
N ASN A 33 15.56 -10.25 26.83
CA ASN A 33 15.10 -11.64 26.64
C ASN A 33 15.06 -12.44 27.95
N SER A 34 15.98 -12.17 28.88
CA SER A 34 16.01 -12.86 30.18
C SER A 34 14.79 -12.55 31.05
N LYS A 35 14.15 -11.39 30.82
CA LYS A 35 12.99 -10.89 31.58
C LYS A 35 11.67 -11.15 30.84
N SER A 36 11.71 -11.21 29.51
CA SER A 36 10.52 -11.41 28.68
C SER A 36 10.23 -12.88 28.40
N LYS A 37 8.96 -13.27 28.55
CA LYS A 37 8.46 -14.61 28.18
C LYS A 37 7.73 -14.64 26.85
N LYS A 38 7.48 -13.47 26.23
CA LYS A 38 6.55 -13.32 25.11
C LYS A 38 7.18 -12.76 23.84
N SER A 39 8.18 -11.91 23.92
CA SER A 39 8.95 -11.48 22.76
C SER A 39 10.44 -11.62 23.02
N LYS A 40 11.18 -12.06 22.00
CA LYS A 40 12.61 -12.35 22.11
C LYS A 40 13.34 -11.82 20.91
N PHE A 41 14.45 -11.12 21.14
CA PHE A 41 15.41 -10.80 20.09
C PHE A 41 16.30 -12.00 19.78
N VAL A 42 16.54 -12.26 18.51
CA VAL A 42 17.30 -13.42 18.06
C VAL A 42 18.38 -12.94 17.10
N LEU A 43 19.62 -13.31 17.38
CA LEU A 43 20.71 -13.20 16.42
C LEU A 43 20.60 -14.37 15.45
N ALA A 44 20.76 -14.15 14.15
CA ALA A 44 20.71 -15.25 13.19
C ALA A 44 21.70 -15.08 12.03
N GLY A 45 21.84 -16.12 11.22
CA GLY A 45 22.69 -16.09 10.04
C GLY A 45 24.14 -16.50 10.28
N GLY A 46 25.03 -16.02 9.42
CA GLY A 46 26.43 -16.41 9.40
C GLY A 46 27.22 -16.02 10.64
N PHE A 47 26.81 -14.98 11.37
CA PHE A 47 27.45 -14.57 12.62
C PHE A 47 27.31 -15.64 13.72
N VAL A 48 26.15 -16.30 13.81
CA VAL A 48 25.93 -17.40 14.77
C VAL A 48 26.81 -18.59 14.41
N LEU A 49 26.87 -18.94 13.13
CA LEU A 49 27.77 -20.00 12.64
C LEU A 49 29.25 -19.68 12.93
N LYS A 50 29.66 -18.43 12.70
CA LYS A 50 31.01 -17.94 12.97
C LYS A 50 31.37 -18.11 14.45
N SER A 51 30.45 -17.72 15.33
CA SER A 51 30.62 -17.85 16.78
C SER A 51 30.73 -19.32 17.21
N LEU A 52 29.97 -20.22 16.57
CA LEU A 52 29.98 -21.66 16.88
C LEU A 52 31.28 -22.37 16.48
N THR A 53 31.84 -21.98 15.34
CA THR A 53 32.96 -22.72 14.73
C THR A 53 34.31 -22.21 15.18
N GLN A 54 34.46 -20.89 15.40
CA GLN A 54 35.75 -20.21 15.64
C GLN A 54 36.84 -20.43 14.57
N GLU A 55 36.69 -21.41 13.68
CA GLU A 55 37.56 -21.78 12.55
C GLU A 55 37.72 -20.68 11.49
N TYR A 56 37.06 -19.54 11.65
CA TYR A 56 36.96 -18.50 10.62
C TYR A 56 38.00 -17.39 10.66
N PHE A 57 38.98 -17.46 11.56
CA PHE A 57 39.98 -16.40 11.72
C PHE A 57 41.37 -16.97 11.69
N ASP A 58 41.99 -16.77 10.52
CA ASP A 58 43.39 -16.36 10.30
C ASP A 58 43.91 -17.04 9.04
N ASN A 59 43.38 -16.63 7.90
CA ASN A 59 44.07 -16.87 6.64
C ASN A 59 44.68 -15.54 6.23
N GLU A 60 46.00 -15.38 6.45
CA GLU A 60 46.80 -14.17 6.16
C GLU A 60 46.59 -13.63 4.74
N TYR A 61 46.11 -14.49 3.83
CA TYR A 61 45.91 -14.19 2.41
C TYR A 61 44.73 -13.27 2.07
N TYR A 62 43.71 -13.14 2.93
CA TYR A 62 42.45 -12.45 2.55
C TYR A 62 42.18 -11.13 3.28
N GLY A 63 43.11 -10.68 4.13
CA GLY A 63 43.02 -9.39 4.82
C GLY A 63 41.83 -9.26 5.79
N PRO A 64 41.65 -8.09 6.43
CA PRO A 64 40.59 -7.82 7.40
C PRO A 64 39.23 -7.64 6.70
N GLY A 65 38.72 -8.69 6.03
CA GLY A 65 37.49 -8.68 5.22
C GLY A 65 36.51 -9.82 5.50
N THR A 66 36.83 -10.78 6.38
CA THR A 66 35.95 -11.91 6.75
C THR A 66 34.93 -11.53 7.84
N ARG A 67 34.43 -10.30 7.82
CA ARG A 67 33.43 -9.81 8.77
C ARG A 67 32.06 -10.40 8.42
N SER A 68 31.30 -10.79 9.43
CA SER A 68 29.92 -11.25 9.26
C SER A 68 29.05 -10.26 10.00
N ASP A 69 28.10 -9.70 9.27
CA ASP A 69 27.12 -8.77 9.81
C ASP A 69 26.27 -9.48 10.85
N ILE A 70 25.83 -8.73 11.85
CA ILE A 70 25.04 -9.25 12.96
C ILE A 70 23.58 -8.98 12.63
N ASP A 71 22.89 -10.00 12.13
CA ASP A 71 21.47 -9.92 11.82
C ASP A 71 20.64 -10.14 13.10
N VAL A 72 19.89 -9.12 13.51
CA VAL A 72 19.00 -9.13 14.68
C VAL A 72 17.55 -9.19 14.21
N PHE A 73 16.80 -10.15 14.74
CA PHE A 73 15.37 -10.33 14.47
C PHE A 73 14.57 -10.25 15.76
N LEU A 74 13.31 -9.80 15.68
CA LEU A 74 12.35 -9.91 16.78
C LEU A 74 11.40 -11.09 16.54
N MET A 75 11.33 -11.98 17.54
CA MET A 75 10.39 -13.09 17.60
C MET A 75 9.19 -12.73 18.47
N GLU A 76 7.98 -12.89 17.92
CA GLU A 76 6.75 -12.58 18.64
C GLU A 76 5.99 -13.86 19.05
N TYR A 77 5.75 -14.01 20.34
CA TYR A 77 4.88 -15.04 20.93
C TYR A 77 3.64 -14.39 21.59
N GLY A 78 2.90 -13.61 20.79
CA GLY A 78 1.57 -13.10 21.16
C GLY A 78 1.50 -11.70 21.80
N ASP A 79 2.53 -10.86 21.64
CA ASP A 79 2.47 -9.44 22.01
C ASP A 79 1.95 -8.54 20.87
N ASP A 80 1.46 -7.35 21.24
CA ASP A 80 1.01 -6.32 20.32
C ASP A 80 2.19 -5.54 19.70
N ILE A 81 2.02 -5.09 18.45
CA ILE A 81 3.05 -4.40 17.64
C ILE A 81 3.53 -3.13 18.35
N GLU A 82 2.61 -2.38 18.96
CA GLU A 82 2.93 -1.12 19.63
C GLU A 82 3.81 -1.33 20.86
N HIS A 83 3.65 -2.47 21.54
CA HIS A 83 4.51 -2.85 22.65
C HIS A 83 5.93 -3.15 22.18
N ASN A 84 6.07 -3.93 21.11
CA ASN A 84 7.35 -4.34 20.55
C ASN A 84 8.13 -3.17 19.94
N ASP A 85 7.45 -2.26 19.24
CA ASP A 85 8.04 -1.02 18.74
C ASP A 85 8.60 -0.17 19.87
N LYS A 86 7.83 -0.04 20.96
CA LYS A 86 8.27 0.72 22.14
C LYS A 86 9.51 0.10 22.77
N ILE A 87 9.55 -1.22 22.94
CA ILE A 87 10.71 -1.92 23.50
C ILE A 87 11.97 -1.69 22.66
N LEU A 88 11.89 -1.86 21.34
CA LEU A 88 13.05 -1.65 20.47
C LEU A 88 13.52 -0.19 20.55
N LYS A 89 12.60 0.78 20.53
CA LYS A 89 12.92 2.21 20.71
C LYS A 89 13.61 2.49 22.05
N ASP A 90 13.11 1.91 23.14
CA ASP A 90 13.67 2.09 24.48
C ASP A 90 15.08 1.47 24.59
N ILE A 91 15.29 0.27 24.02
CA ILE A 91 16.61 -0.37 23.97
C ILE A 91 17.60 0.50 23.19
N LEU A 92 17.23 0.97 21.99
CA LEU A 92 18.10 1.79 21.16
C LEU A 92 18.42 3.13 21.82
N LYS A 93 17.43 3.82 22.39
CA LYS A 93 17.65 5.06 23.15
C LYS A 93 18.58 4.87 24.34
N SER A 94 18.50 3.74 25.03
CA SER A 94 19.39 3.45 26.17
C SER A 94 20.87 3.34 25.78
N LEU A 95 21.18 3.15 24.49
CA LEU A 95 22.56 3.12 24.00
C LEU A 95 23.16 4.52 23.87
N ASP A 96 22.35 5.58 23.73
CA ASP A 96 22.84 6.97 23.68
C ASP A 96 23.48 7.44 25.00
N GLU A 97 23.14 6.77 26.10
CA GLU A 97 23.67 7.06 27.44
C GLU A 97 25.04 6.39 27.68
N ILE A 98 25.48 5.50 26.77
CA ILE A 98 26.72 4.74 26.89
C ILE A 98 27.84 5.49 26.17
N LYS A 99 28.99 5.65 26.83
CA LYS A 99 30.19 6.20 26.21
C LYS A 99 30.85 5.12 25.34
N ILE A 100 30.59 5.14 24.05
CA ILE A 100 31.18 4.23 23.06
C ILE A 100 32.44 4.89 22.48
N GLU A 101 33.56 4.16 22.45
CA GLU A 101 34.86 4.70 22.02
C GLU A 101 35.01 4.78 20.49
N ASN A 102 34.42 3.83 19.76
CA ASN A 102 34.43 3.84 18.30
C ASN A 102 33.27 4.64 17.74
N ASP A 103 33.53 5.45 16.71
CA ASP A 103 32.49 6.13 15.95
C ASP A 103 31.57 5.11 15.25
N PHE A 104 30.27 5.39 15.26
CA PHE A 104 29.25 4.61 14.57
C PHE A 104 28.21 5.53 13.92
N MET A 105 27.53 4.99 12.92
CA MET A 105 26.42 5.64 12.23
C MET A 105 25.23 4.71 12.22
N VAL A 106 24.03 5.27 12.37
CA VAL A 106 22.77 4.53 12.30
C VAL A 106 22.02 4.99 11.08
N ALA A 107 21.64 4.06 10.20
CA ALA A 107 20.82 4.31 9.01
C ALA A 107 19.54 3.50 9.09
N MET A 108 18.38 4.17 9.08
CA MET A 108 17.07 3.50 9.01
C MET A 108 16.55 3.49 7.58
N TYR A 109 16.15 2.30 7.14
CA TYR A 109 15.47 2.04 5.87
C TYR A 109 14.05 1.54 6.13
N SER A 110 13.28 1.34 5.07
CA SER A 110 11.91 0.83 5.16
C SER A 110 11.79 -0.49 5.93
N ASN A 111 12.79 -1.38 5.86
CA ASN A 111 12.71 -2.72 6.47
C ASN A 111 13.83 -3.03 7.48
N THR A 112 14.80 -2.14 7.67
CA THR A 112 16.00 -2.41 8.49
C THR A 112 16.49 -1.17 9.20
N ILE A 113 17.08 -1.36 10.38
CA ILE A 113 17.96 -0.36 11.02
C ILE A 113 19.37 -0.92 10.97
N ASN A 114 20.23 -0.25 10.21
CA ASN A 114 21.63 -0.64 10.03
C ASN A 114 22.51 0.25 10.92
N ILE A 115 23.28 -0.38 11.81
CA ILE A 115 24.24 0.27 12.70
C ILE A 115 25.62 -0.09 12.18
N ILE A 116 26.31 0.91 11.64
CA ILE A 116 27.59 0.73 10.96
C ILE A 116 28.69 1.25 11.89
N SER A 117 29.66 0.40 12.23
CA SER A 117 30.68 0.74 13.23
C SER A 117 32.09 0.73 12.65
N ASN A 118 32.84 1.80 12.94
CA ASN A 118 34.22 1.95 12.46
C ASN A 118 35.17 0.91 13.08
N GLY A 119 34.76 0.27 14.20
CA GLY A 119 35.49 -0.81 14.89
C GLY A 119 35.26 -2.21 14.29
N GLY A 120 34.47 -2.33 13.20
CA GLY A 120 34.10 -3.60 12.57
C GLY A 120 33.03 -4.37 13.34
N TYR A 121 32.14 -5.07 12.63
CA TYR A 121 30.86 -5.67 13.09
C TYR A 121 29.68 -4.72 13.00
N ASP A 122 29.09 -4.67 11.81
CA ASP A 122 27.86 -3.93 11.55
C ASP A 122 26.66 -4.75 12.04
N VAL A 123 25.66 -4.06 12.59
CA VAL A 123 24.42 -4.68 13.06
C VAL A 123 23.29 -4.31 12.14
N GLN A 124 22.59 -5.31 11.63
CA GLN A 124 21.37 -5.13 10.86
C GLN A 124 20.18 -5.61 11.68
N ILE A 125 19.38 -4.68 12.20
CA ILE A 125 18.11 -4.99 12.86
C ILE A 125 17.05 -5.09 11.79
N VAL A 126 16.54 -6.30 11.55
CA VAL A 126 15.51 -6.56 10.56
C VAL A 126 14.14 -6.27 11.16
N LEU A 127 13.44 -5.28 10.61
CA LEU A 127 12.13 -4.81 11.07
C LEU A 127 10.96 -5.65 10.55
N ARG A 128 11.22 -6.94 10.33
CA ARG A 128 10.23 -7.89 9.84
C ARG A 128 9.61 -8.66 11.02
N ARG A 129 8.29 -8.84 10.98
CA ARG A 129 7.60 -9.75 11.91
C ARG A 129 7.91 -11.22 11.59
N ILE A 130 8.34 -11.97 12.60
CA ILE A 130 8.57 -13.41 12.54
C ILE A 130 7.88 -14.09 13.72
N HIS A 131 7.05 -15.09 13.43
CA HIS A 131 6.19 -15.73 14.42
C HIS A 131 6.83 -16.96 15.10
N SER A 132 7.87 -17.52 14.49
CA SER A 132 8.53 -18.74 14.98
C SER A 132 9.98 -18.84 14.48
N ILE A 133 10.86 -19.48 15.27
CA ILE A 133 12.27 -19.62 14.91
C ILE A 133 12.41 -20.47 13.64
N GLU A 134 11.52 -21.42 13.44
CA GLU A 134 11.41 -22.21 12.23
C GLU A 134 11.11 -21.33 11.01
N GLU A 135 10.19 -20.36 11.14
CA GLU A 135 9.94 -19.37 10.08
C GLU A 135 11.21 -18.59 9.76
N LEU A 136 11.95 -18.10 10.77
CA LEU A 136 13.21 -17.38 10.58
C LEU A 136 14.25 -18.21 9.84
N LEU A 137 14.48 -19.44 10.27
CA LEU A 137 15.55 -20.30 9.76
C LEU A 137 15.33 -20.70 8.29
N VAL A 138 14.08 -20.77 7.84
CA VAL A 138 13.72 -21.03 6.44
C VAL A 138 13.96 -19.82 5.53
N LEU A 139 14.14 -18.62 6.09
CA LEU A 139 14.41 -17.42 5.27
C LEU A 139 15.80 -17.39 4.69
N PHE A 140 16.78 -18.01 5.36
CA PHE A 140 18.17 -17.95 4.95
C PHE A 140 18.44 -18.72 3.66
N ASP A 141 19.23 -18.10 2.79
CA ASP A 141 19.46 -18.54 1.42
C ASP A 141 20.41 -19.73 1.30
N LEU A 142 21.33 -19.87 2.26
CA LEU A 142 22.27 -20.99 2.34
C LEU A 142 22.04 -21.79 3.61
N ASP A 143 22.13 -23.11 3.51
CA ASP A 143 21.97 -24.04 4.63
C ASP A 143 22.89 -23.67 5.81
N CYS A 144 24.15 -23.33 5.55
CA CYS A 144 25.12 -22.94 6.56
C CYS A 144 24.74 -21.67 7.34
N CYS A 145 23.85 -20.84 6.81
CA CYS A 145 23.36 -19.64 7.48
C CYS A 145 22.14 -19.92 8.38
N ARG A 146 21.61 -21.16 8.39
CA ARG A 146 20.39 -21.51 9.13
C ARG A 146 20.67 -21.79 10.61
N PHE A 147 21.21 -20.78 11.29
CA PHE A 147 21.46 -20.77 12.73
C PHE A 147 20.86 -19.53 13.36
N ALA A 148 20.33 -19.70 14.57
CA ALA A 148 19.72 -18.64 15.35
C ALA A 148 20.09 -18.79 16.83
N TYR A 149 20.22 -17.68 17.55
CA TYR A 149 20.56 -17.64 18.97
C TYR A 149 19.74 -16.59 19.71
N ASP A 150 19.03 -17.00 20.77
CA ASP A 150 18.14 -16.12 21.55
C ASP A 150 18.75 -15.61 22.87
N GLY A 151 20.06 -15.80 23.07
CA GLY A 151 20.73 -15.50 24.34
C GLY A 151 20.66 -16.65 25.36
N THR A 152 20.07 -17.79 24.99
CA THR A 152 20.07 -19.00 25.83
C THR A 152 20.31 -20.27 25.03
N THR A 153 19.68 -20.41 23.86
CA THR A 153 19.73 -21.64 23.06
C THR A 153 20.11 -21.34 21.62
N VAL A 154 20.96 -22.19 21.05
CA VAL A 154 21.28 -22.19 19.61
C VAL A 154 20.31 -23.11 18.87
N TYR A 155 19.56 -22.53 17.94
CA TYR A 155 18.58 -23.21 17.10
C TYR A 155 19.13 -23.38 15.68
N THR A 156 18.77 -24.50 15.07
CA THR A 156 19.02 -24.79 13.65
C THR A 156 17.99 -25.81 13.17
N ILE A 157 17.85 -25.95 11.86
CA ILE A 157 17.04 -26.99 11.23
C ILE A 157 17.95 -28.07 10.63
N ASN A 158 17.37 -29.17 10.13
CA ASN A 158 18.11 -30.32 9.63
C ASN A 158 19.14 -29.94 8.55
N GLU A 159 18.79 -28.99 7.69
CA GLU A 159 19.65 -28.49 6.62
C GLU A 159 20.87 -27.73 7.16
N GLY A 160 20.67 -26.86 8.15
CA GLY A 160 21.78 -26.15 8.80
C GLY A 160 22.71 -27.10 9.55
N MET A 161 22.14 -28.07 10.26
CA MET A 161 22.92 -29.13 10.92
C MET A 161 23.72 -29.99 9.93
N ARG A 162 23.12 -30.33 8.78
CA ARG A 162 23.79 -31.04 7.70
C ARG A 162 24.94 -30.22 7.16
N ALA A 163 24.70 -28.97 6.78
CA ALA A 163 25.73 -28.09 6.25
C ALA A 163 26.88 -27.90 7.24
N TYR A 164 26.59 -27.75 8.53
CA TYR A 164 27.60 -27.67 9.58
C TYR A 164 28.52 -28.91 9.64
N LYS A 165 27.94 -30.11 9.51
CA LYS A 165 28.71 -31.37 9.54
C LYS A 165 29.46 -31.66 8.25
N THR A 166 28.84 -31.38 7.10
CA THR A 166 29.38 -31.77 5.78
C THR A 166 30.12 -30.65 5.07
N LYS A 167 30.06 -29.41 5.60
CA LYS A 167 30.55 -28.18 4.97
C LYS A 167 29.99 -27.99 3.55
N LYS A 168 28.73 -28.39 3.33
CA LYS A 168 28.04 -28.35 2.04
C LYS A 168 26.67 -27.69 2.14
N ASN A 169 26.40 -26.72 1.27
CA ASN A 169 25.08 -26.14 1.04
C ASN A 169 24.42 -26.85 -0.14
N TYR A 170 23.11 -27.08 -0.05
CA TYR A 170 22.32 -27.56 -1.19
C TYR A 170 21.33 -26.49 -1.60
N VAL A 171 21.41 -26.06 -2.85
CA VAL A 171 20.60 -24.99 -3.40
C VAL A 171 19.90 -25.50 -4.67
N PRO A 172 18.62 -25.19 -4.88
CA PRO A 172 17.93 -25.48 -6.13
C PRO A 172 18.66 -24.91 -7.37
N ALA A 173 18.72 -25.69 -8.46
CA ALA A 173 19.47 -25.33 -9.67
C ALA A 173 18.89 -24.10 -10.41
N ASP A 174 17.60 -23.83 -10.27
CA ASP A 174 16.93 -22.64 -10.81
C ASP A 174 17.42 -21.31 -10.18
N LEU A 175 18.15 -21.38 -9.07
CA LEU A 175 18.78 -20.22 -8.43
C LEU A 175 20.22 -19.97 -8.90
N LEU A 176 20.77 -20.80 -9.79
CA LEU A 176 22.14 -20.65 -10.30
C LEU A 176 22.31 -19.33 -11.07
N ASP A 177 21.32 -18.96 -11.87
CA ASP A 177 21.33 -17.72 -12.66
C ASP A 177 21.01 -16.47 -11.82
N ASN A 178 20.71 -16.64 -10.53
CA ASN A 178 20.43 -15.52 -9.64
C ASN A 178 21.73 -14.98 -9.04
N GLU A 179 22.13 -13.80 -9.51
CA GLU A 179 23.38 -13.12 -9.12
C GLU A 179 23.56 -12.97 -7.60
N MET A 180 22.48 -12.72 -6.86
CA MET A 180 22.55 -12.61 -5.39
C MET A 180 22.94 -13.95 -4.75
N TYR A 181 22.33 -15.05 -5.19
CA TYR A 181 22.61 -16.39 -4.65
C TYR A 181 24.02 -16.84 -5.01
N TYR A 182 24.45 -16.57 -6.25
CA TYR A 182 25.82 -16.83 -6.69
C TYR A 182 26.84 -16.10 -5.79
N ARG A 183 26.68 -14.79 -5.56
CA ARG A 183 27.58 -14.01 -4.70
C ARG A 183 27.62 -14.54 -3.27
N ARG A 184 26.47 -14.93 -2.69
CA ARG A 184 26.43 -15.53 -1.35
C ARG A 184 27.12 -16.89 -1.33
N ALA A 185 26.88 -17.75 -2.33
CA ALA A 185 27.54 -19.04 -2.46
C ALA A 185 29.07 -18.89 -2.52
N THR A 186 29.57 -17.92 -3.27
CA THR A 186 31.01 -17.59 -3.34
C THR A 186 31.55 -17.08 -2.00
N LYS A 187 30.84 -16.14 -1.35
CA LYS A 187 31.20 -15.62 -0.01
C LYS A 187 31.37 -16.74 1.01
N TYR A 188 30.46 -17.71 1.02
CA TYR A 188 30.54 -18.86 1.93
C TYR A 188 31.45 -19.99 1.43
N GLY A 189 31.71 -20.04 0.12
CA GLY A 189 32.75 -20.86 -0.49
C GLY A 189 34.15 -20.53 0.01
N HIS A 190 34.52 -19.24 0.03
CA HIS A 190 35.77 -18.76 0.65
C HIS A 190 35.84 -19.02 2.16
N ARG A 191 34.71 -19.35 2.77
CA ARG A 191 34.55 -19.73 4.16
C ARG A 191 34.55 -21.27 4.33
N GLY A 192 34.97 -22.02 3.31
CA GLY A 192 35.06 -23.47 3.38
C GLY A 192 33.72 -24.19 3.30
N TYR A 193 32.66 -23.57 2.78
CA TYR A 193 31.37 -24.22 2.51
C TYR A 193 31.11 -24.34 1.02
N THR A 194 31.19 -25.57 0.49
CA THR A 194 30.89 -25.84 -0.92
C THR A 194 29.38 -25.74 -1.17
N THR A 195 28.96 -25.08 -2.25
CA THR A 195 27.54 -24.99 -2.63
C THR A 195 27.25 -25.89 -3.83
N LEU A 196 26.28 -26.79 -3.67
CA LEU A 196 25.85 -27.74 -4.68
C LEU A 196 24.48 -27.32 -5.22
N PHE A 197 24.40 -27.08 -6.53
CA PHE A 197 23.16 -26.77 -7.22
C PHE A 197 22.50 -28.06 -7.70
N LEU A 198 21.24 -28.24 -7.34
CA LEU A 198 20.53 -29.52 -7.48
C LEU A 198 19.26 -29.37 -8.30
N ASP A 199 19.03 -30.32 -9.21
CA ASP A 199 17.76 -30.45 -9.94
C ASP A 199 16.69 -31.12 -9.06
N VAL A 200 16.23 -30.39 -8.04
CA VAL A 200 15.19 -30.81 -7.08
C VAL A 200 14.22 -29.66 -6.81
N GLY A 201 12.95 -29.99 -6.57
CA GLY A 201 11.95 -29.00 -6.20
C GLY A 201 12.24 -28.37 -4.85
N LEU A 202 11.81 -27.11 -4.67
CA LEU A 202 12.15 -26.27 -3.52
C LEU A 202 11.53 -26.74 -2.17
N LEU A 203 10.82 -27.86 -2.15
CA LEU A 203 10.28 -28.51 -0.94
C LEU A 203 10.73 -29.97 -0.81
N ASP A 204 11.41 -30.54 -1.82
CA ASP A 204 11.86 -31.94 -1.82
C ASP A 204 12.96 -32.19 -0.79
N HIS A 205 13.66 -31.13 -0.39
CA HIS A 205 14.72 -31.13 0.62
C HIS A 205 14.22 -31.13 2.07
N LEU A 206 12.93 -30.87 2.32
CA LEU A 206 12.40 -30.72 3.68
C LEU A 206 12.11 -32.04 4.41
N SER A 207 12.22 -33.22 3.77
CA SER A 207 11.69 -34.44 4.42
C SER A 207 12.28 -35.80 4.06
N ASN A 208 13.29 -35.94 3.18
CA ASN A 208 13.77 -37.27 2.81
C ASN A 208 15.31 -37.43 2.83
N PRO A 209 15.88 -38.06 3.88
CA PRO A 209 17.32 -38.32 3.98
C PRO A 209 17.85 -39.33 2.95
N ASN A 210 16.98 -39.95 2.14
CA ASN A 210 17.33 -41.03 1.20
C ASN A 210 17.23 -40.64 -0.29
N ILE A 211 17.02 -39.36 -0.63
CA ILE A 211 17.00 -38.96 -2.05
C ILE A 211 18.43 -38.97 -2.60
N MET A 212 18.68 -39.83 -3.59
CA MET A 212 19.90 -39.75 -4.39
C MET A 212 19.83 -38.54 -5.31
N ILE A 213 20.73 -37.61 -5.09
CA ILE A 213 20.85 -36.35 -5.80
C ILE A 213 21.85 -36.52 -6.95
N LYS A 214 21.46 -36.17 -8.18
CA LYS A 214 22.39 -36.06 -9.31
C LYS A 214 22.90 -34.62 -9.37
N PRO A 215 24.19 -34.35 -9.09
CA PRO A 215 24.73 -33.00 -9.12
C PRO A 215 24.82 -32.49 -10.55
N THR A 216 24.34 -31.27 -10.80
CA THR A 216 24.38 -30.60 -12.12
C THR A 216 25.67 -29.79 -12.32
N GLU A 217 26.79 -30.28 -11.76
CA GLU A 217 28.06 -29.55 -11.51
C GLU A 217 28.09 -28.84 -10.15
N ALA A 218 29.12 -29.15 -9.37
CA ALA A 218 29.44 -28.41 -8.16
C ALA A 218 30.15 -27.12 -8.57
N ILE A 219 29.78 -25.98 -8.00
CA ILE A 219 30.68 -24.82 -8.04
C ILE A 219 31.88 -25.20 -7.16
N LYS A 220 32.93 -25.74 -7.80
CA LYS A 220 34.25 -25.83 -7.18
C LYS A 220 34.70 -24.40 -6.99
N THR A 221 34.92 -24.02 -5.74
CA THR A 221 35.49 -22.75 -5.32
C THR A 221 36.93 -22.71 -5.80
N ASP A 222 37.12 -22.36 -7.06
CA ASP A 222 38.43 -22.47 -7.68
C ASP A 222 38.60 -21.54 -8.90
N GLU A 223 38.76 -20.25 -8.61
CA GLU A 223 40.07 -19.69 -8.90
C GLU A 223 40.85 -19.66 -7.58
N ARG A 224 41.60 -20.76 -7.34
CA ARG A 224 42.54 -21.09 -6.25
C ARG A 224 42.05 -22.08 -5.19
N TYR A 225 42.35 -23.33 -5.50
CA TYR A 225 42.50 -24.51 -4.68
C TYR A 225 43.39 -24.15 -3.52
N ILE A 226 42.93 -24.43 -2.31
CA ILE A 226 43.82 -24.94 -1.25
C ILE A 226 43.03 -26.02 -0.51
N SER A 227 43.32 -27.29 -0.81
CA SER A 227 43.15 -28.36 0.16
C SER A 227 44.49 -28.57 0.85
N GLU A 228 44.48 -28.81 2.15
CA GLU A 228 45.66 -28.81 3.02
C GLU A 228 46.76 -29.85 2.70
N ASN A 229 46.63 -30.71 1.69
CA ASN A 229 47.54 -31.86 1.52
C ASN A 229 47.84 -32.30 0.07
N ASP A 230 48.41 -31.49 -0.83
CA ASP A 230 49.31 -32.06 -1.86
C ASP A 230 50.17 -31.04 -2.64
N PRO A 231 51.49 -31.30 -2.86
CA PRO A 231 52.38 -30.48 -3.66
C PRO A 231 52.41 -30.91 -5.14
N TRP A 232 52.13 -29.97 -6.05
CA TRP A 232 52.59 -29.90 -7.44
C TRP A 232 52.26 -31.06 -8.40
N GLU A 233 51.21 -30.90 -9.20
CA GLU A 233 51.22 -31.28 -10.63
C GLU A 233 50.27 -30.33 -11.40
N LEU A 234 50.82 -29.23 -11.92
CA LEU A 234 50.15 -28.33 -12.86
C LEU A 234 50.14 -29.00 -14.24
N ALA A 235 48.95 -29.27 -14.78
CA ALA A 235 48.80 -29.45 -16.21
C ALA A 235 49.00 -28.06 -16.86
N GLU A 236 50.04 -27.93 -17.67
CA GLU A 236 50.40 -26.73 -18.42
C GLU A 236 49.22 -26.29 -19.31
N LEU A 237 48.59 -25.15 -18.97
CA LEU A 237 47.72 -24.41 -19.88
C LEU A 237 48.57 -23.38 -20.61
N SER A 238 48.34 -23.24 -21.92
CA SER A 238 49.16 -22.43 -22.82
C SER A 238 48.86 -20.94 -22.67
N GLU A 239 49.85 -20.08 -22.97
CA GLU A 239 49.70 -18.61 -22.89
C GLU A 239 48.55 -18.06 -23.76
N GLU A 240 48.09 -18.80 -24.78
CA GLU A 240 46.95 -18.42 -25.62
C GLU A 240 45.60 -18.58 -24.89
N ASP A 241 45.47 -19.51 -23.93
CA ASP A 241 44.26 -19.69 -23.12
C ASP A 241 44.08 -18.57 -22.06
N LEU A 242 45.18 -17.91 -21.68
CA LEU A 242 45.19 -16.80 -20.71
C LEU A 242 44.69 -15.47 -21.30
N GLU A 243 44.83 -15.28 -22.61
CA GLU A 243 44.35 -14.06 -23.28
C GLU A 243 42.84 -14.07 -23.57
N GLU A 244 42.23 -15.24 -23.82
CA GLU A 244 40.80 -15.33 -24.14
C GLU A 244 39.89 -15.15 -22.90
N VAL A 245 40.36 -15.54 -21.70
CA VAL A 245 39.66 -15.31 -20.43
C VAL A 245 39.72 -13.83 -20.01
N CYS A 246 40.75 -13.09 -20.41
CA CYS A 246 40.87 -11.66 -20.09
C CYS A 246 40.02 -10.75 -20.99
N TYR A 247 39.59 -11.21 -22.18
CA TYR A 247 38.98 -10.34 -23.19
C TYR A 247 37.45 -10.35 -23.28
N ASN A 248 36.74 -11.25 -22.59
CA ASN A 248 35.27 -11.18 -22.49
C ASN A 248 34.76 -10.25 -21.37
N ARG A 249 35.59 -9.28 -20.94
CA ARG A 249 35.16 -8.10 -20.18
C ARG A 249 34.62 -7.03 -21.13
N ASN A 250 33.50 -7.30 -21.79
CA ASN A 250 32.78 -6.27 -22.54
C ASN A 250 31.25 -6.37 -22.43
N THR A 251 30.77 -6.63 -21.22
CA THR A 251 29.46 -6.12 -20.79
C THR A 251 29.67 -5.18 -19.62
N SER A 252 29.73 -3.89 -19.93
CA SER A 252 29.41 -2.81 -19.02
C SER A 252 28.04 -3.05 -18.38
N ARG A 253 28.00 -3.51 -17.12
CA ARG A 253 26.83 -3.53 -16.21
C ARG A 253 27.30 -3.83 -14.77
N PRO A 254 26.58 -3.31 -13.76
CA PRO A 254 27.15 -2.43 -12.76
C PRO A 254 27.72 -3.18 -11.56
N TYR A 255 28.84 -2.67 -11.05
CA TYR A 255 29.28 -2.92 -9.69
C TYR A 255 28.15 -2.57 -8.70
N ASP A 256 28.10 -3.30 -7.59
CA ASP A 256 27.03 -3.31 -6.59
C ASP A 256 26.74 -1.90 -6.01
N ASP A 257 25.61 -1.31 -6.40
CA ASP A 257 25.18 0.05 -5.99
C ASP A 257 25.02 0.15 -4.45
N ASP A 258 24.62 -0.94 -3.77
CA ASP A 258 24.46 -0.98 -2.31
C ASP A 258 25.80 -1.08 -1.56
N SER A 259 26.73 -1.93 -1.99
CA SER A 259 28.02 -2.10 -1.27
C SER A 259 28.92 -0.86 -1.38
N GLU A 260 28.89 -0.19 -2.54
CA GLU A 260 29.55 1.08 -2.75
C GLU A 260 28.88 2.20 -1.95
N PHE A 261 27.55 2.19 -1.85
CA PHE A 261 26.80 3.09 -0.97
C PHE A 261 27.15 2.90 0.51
N TYR A 262 27.19 1.68 1.03
CA TYR A 262 27.58 1.39 2.42
C TYR A 262 29.04 1.79 2.71
N THR A 263 29.95 1.55 1.76
CA THR A 263 31.35 1.97 1.87
C THR A 263 31.48 3.50 1.85
N SER A 264 30.64 4.18 1.07
CA SER A 264 30.59 5.64 0.97
C SER A 264 29.96 6.29 2.20
N LEU A 265 28.92 5.68 2.78
CA LEU A 265 28.33 6.08 4.06
C LEU A 265 29.35 6.01 5.20
N ASN A 266 30.16 4.95 5.23
CA ASN A 266 31.24 4.79 6.21
C ASN A 266 32.32 5.87 6.13
N ARG A 267 32.41 6.59 5.01
CA ARG A 267 33.38 7.67 4.77
C ARG A 267 32.76 9.06 4.87
N MET A 268 31.45 9.16 5.15
CA MET A 268 30.75 10.44 5.22
C MET A 268 30.91 11.09 6.60
N GLU A 269 31.49 12.28 6.63
CA GLU A 269 31.61 13.06 7.86
C GLU A 269 30.26 13.63 8.32
N TYR A 270 30.08 13.78 9.64
CA TYR A 270 28.82 14.27 10.22
C TYR A 270 28.43 15.68 9.72
N SER A 271 29.43 16.51 9.41
CA SER A 271 29.23 17.85 8.84
C SER A 271 28.57 17.82 7.46
N ASP A 272 28.86 16.82 6.65
CA ASP A 272 28.34 16.68 5.29
C ASP A 272 26.87 16.23 5.31
N PHE A 273 26.54 15.34 6.25
CA PHE A 273 25.16 14.95 6.54
C PHE A 273 24.31 16.13 7.02
N VAL A 274 24.79 16.91 7.99
CA VAL A 274 24.08 18.10 8.49
C VAL A 274 23.85 19.13 7.38
N ALA A 275 24.80 19.25 6.44
CA ALA A 275 24.66 20.12 5.28
C ALA A 275 23.56 19.63 4.31
N TYR A 276 23.49 18.32 4.04
CA TYR A 276 22.40 17.71 3.28
C TYR A 276 21.04 17.89 3.99
N TYR A 277 20.94 17.53 5.26
CA TYR A 277 19.68 17.62 6.02
C TYR A 277 19.13 19.06 6.11
N LYS A 278 20.01 20.06 6.28
CA LYS A 278 19.61 21.49 6.42
C LYS A 278 19.47 22.25 5.09
N GLY A 279 19.65 21.64 3.93
CA GLY A 279 19.58 22.39 2.67
C GLY A 279 19.65 21.58 1.39
N GLY A 280 19.43 20.27 1.46
CA GLY A 280 19.44 19.33 0.35
C GLY A 280 20.79 19.21 -0.35
N ILE A 281 20.78 18.56 -1.51
CA ILE A 281 21.96 18.28 -2.34
C ILE A 281 22.84 19.51 -2.62
N LYS A 282 22.22 20.70 -2.76
CA LYS A 282 22.94 21.94 -3.08
C LYS A 282 23.95 22.35 -1.99
N LYS A 283 23.68 22.06 -0.72
CA LYS A 283 24.62 22.32 0.38
C LYS A 283 25.66 21.22 0.52
N LEU A 284 25.30 19.95 0.28
CA LEU A 284 26.23 18.82 0.29
C LEU A 284 27.38 19.02 -0.71
N LYS A 285 27.06 19.43 -1.95
CA LYS A 285 28.05 19.73 -3.00
C LYS A 285 29.07 20.82 -2.65
N LYS A 286 28.77 21.67 -1.66
CA LYS A 286 29.64 22.77 -1.24
C LYS A 286 30.71 22.34 -0.24
N ASN A 287 30.49 21.20 0.43
CA ASN A 287 31.35 20.68 1.49
C ASN A 287 32.13 19.42 1.08
N LEU A 288 31.71 18.74 0.01
CA LEU A 288 32.50 17.64 -0.57
C LEU A 288 33.86 18.18 -1.06
N PRO A 289 34.99 17.53 -0.71
CA PRO A 289 36.32 17.98 -1.12
C PRO A 289 36.43 17.98 -2.66
N SER A 290 36.93 19.08 -3.22
CA SER A 290 37.18 19.20 -4.66
C SER A 290 38.28 18.23 -5.09
N HIS A 291 37.95 17.45 -6.11
CA HIS A 291 38.68 16.50 -6.98
C HIS A 291 40.22 16.48 -7.14
N GLU A 292 41.07 17.10 -6.31
CA GLU A 292 42.53 17.21 -6.58
C GLU A 292 43.44 16.22 -5.84
N ASP A 293 42.99 15.53 -4.78
CA ASP A 293 43.86 14.62 -4.01
C ASP A 293 43.51 13.13 -4.23
N GLY A 294 43.88 12.60 -5.40
CA GLY A 294 44.40 11.23 -5.62
C GLY A 294 43.71 9.96 -5.08
N LEU A 295 42.59 10.00 -4.36
CA LEU A 295 41.97 8.85 -3.70
C LEU A 295 40.58 8.55 -4.28
N MET A 296 40.55 7.56 -5.19
CA MET A 296 39.40 6.83 -5.75
C MET A 296 38.23 7.64 -6.37
N MET A 297 38.01 7.41 -7.67
CA MET A 297 36.89 7.91 -8.48
C MET A 297 35.53 7.35 -7.99
N PHE A 298 34.59 8.24 -7.68
CA PHE A 298 33.16 7.94 -7.79
C PHE A 298 32.52 8.92 -8.77
N PRO A 299 31.60 8.49 -9.65
CA PRO A 299 30.78 9.42 -10.42
C PRO A 299 29.74 10.05 -9.47
N GLU A 300 30.00 11.28 -9.03
CA GLU A 300 29.14 12.12 -8.14
C GLU A 300 27.63 12.04 -8.43
N LYS A 301 27.25 11.79 -9.70
CA LYS A 301 25.85 11.68 -10.11
C LYS A 301 25.12 10.46 -9.54
N SER A 302 25.76 9.28 -9.49
CA SER A 302 25.09 8.03 -9.08
C SER A 302 24.72 8.05 -7.59
N PHE A 303 25.68 8.40 -6.73
CA PHE A 303 25.50 8.52 -5.28
C PHE A 303 24.43 9.55 -4.90
N ILE A 304 24.45 10.73 -5.55
CA ILE A 304 23.47 11.79 -5.30
C ILE A 304 22.06 11.40 -5.77
N GLU A 305 21.93 10.77 -6.95
CA GLU A 305 20.64 10.29 -7.46
C GLU A 305 20.07 9.16 -6.59
N HIS A 306 20.92 8.30 -6.03
CA HIS A 306 20.51 7.20 -5.15
C HIS A 306 20.02 7.73 -3.79
N ILE A 307 20.72 8.72 -3.22
CA ILE A 307 20.30 9.39 -1.96
C ILE A 307 18.96 10.11 -2.10
N THR A 308 18.65 10.69 -3.27
CA THR A 308 17.36 11.36 -3.49
C THR A 308 16.15 10.45 -3.63
N LYS A 309 16.36 9.16 -3.91
CA LYS A 309 15.29 8.20 -4.20
C LYS A 309 14.87 7.39 -2.97
N ILE A 310 15.61 7.49 -1.86
CA ILE A 310 15.42 6.65 -0.67
C ILE A 310 15.22 7.55 0.56
N ASP A 311 14.06 7.42 1.20
CA ASP A 311 13.81 7.99 2.53
C ASP A 311 14.61 7.20 3.58
N PHE A 312 15.83 7.66 3.89
CA PHE A 312 16.60 7.12 5.01
C PHE A 312 16.95 8.20 6.03
N VAL A 313 16.95 7.84 7.31
CA VAL A 313 17.41 8.71 8.40
C VAL A 313 18.78 8.23 8.85
N ILE A 314 19.79 9.11 8.76
CA ILE A 314 21.12 8.87 9.31
C ILE A 314 21.28 9.69 10.59
N THR A 315 21.82 9.09 11.64
CA THR A 315 22.18 9.81 12.86
C THR A 315 23.30 9.09 13.60
N ARG A 316 23.95 9.82 14.52
CA ARG A 316 24.87 9.26 15.53
C ARG A 316 24.18 9.01 16.88
N ARG A 317 22.90 9.38 17.02
CA ARG A 317 22.09 9.22 18.23
C ARG A 317 20.80 8.49 17.93
N PHE A 318 20.55 7.39 18.62
CA PHE A 318 19.36 6.59 18.45
C PHE A 318 18.08 7.36 18.76
N GLY A 319 18.11 8.32 19.69
CA GLY A 319 16.97 9.17 20.04
C GLY A 319 16.45 10.01 18.86
N GLU A 320 17.37 10.57 18.07
CA GLU A 320 17.06 11.43 16.92
C GLU A 320 16.38 10.64 15.78
N LEU A 321 16.64 9.34 15.70
CA LEU A 321 16.02 8.41 14.74
C LEU A 321 14.48 8.43 14.82
N PHE A 322 13.95 8.76 16.00
CA PHE A 322 12.52 8.66 16.32
C PHE A 322 11.82 10.02 16.46
N GLU A 323 12.54 11.13 16.30
CA GLU A 323 11.95 12.48 16.38
C GLU A 323 11.23 12.88 15.08
N THR A 324 11.69 12.36 13.94
CA THR A 324 11.16 12.65 12.60
C THR A 324 10.21 11.56 12.08
N ASN A 325 10.31 10.33 12.59
CA ASN A 325 9.58 9.17 12.08
C ASN A 325 8.73 8.51 13.19
N ALA A 326 7.48 8.96 13.32
CA ALA A 326 6.54 8.50 14.35
C ALA A 326 5.89 7.13 14.05
N SER A 327 6.39 6.38 13.06
CA SER A 327 5.75 5.18 12.52
C SER A 327 6.02 3.90 13.34
N LYS A 328 5.19 2.88 13.08
CA LYS A 328 5.38 1.51 13.55
C LYS A 328 6.65 0.95 12.90
N LEU A 329 7.56 0.39 13.69
CA LEU A 329 8.84 -0.10 13.16
C LEU A 329 8.65 -1.44 12.44
N PHE A 330 7.88 -2.35 13.01
CA PHE A 330 7.69 -3.69 12.43
C PHE A 330 6.64 -3.75 11.30
N ILE A 331 6.94 -4.49 10.22
CA ILE A 331 6.09 -4.61 9.02
C ILE A 331 5.41 -6.00 8.92
N GLU A 332 4.10 -6.02 8.63
CA GLU A 332 3.27 -7.25 8.59
C GLU A 332 3.46 -8.14 7.35
N TYR A 333 4.01 -7.63 6.25
CA TYR A 333 3.68 -8.16 4.92
C TYR A 333 4.75 -9.02 4.23
N TYR A 334 5.94 -9.16 4.82
CA TYR A 334 7.05 -9.82 4.12
C TYR A 334 6.80 -11.33 3.95
N ARG A 335 6.17 -12.00 4.91
CA ARG A 335 5.95 -13.46 4.87
C ARG A 335 5.25 -13.91 3.59
N ASP A 336 4.16 -13.25 3.21
CA ASP A 336 3.37 -13.64 2.03
C ASP A 336 4.13 -13.35 0.72
N VAL A 337 4.84 -12.22 0.64
CA VAL A 337 5.65 -11.86 -0.54
C VAL A 337 6.82 -12.81 -0.71
N HIS A 338 7.49 -13.16 0.39
CA HIS A 338 8.62 -14.09 0.38
C HIS A 338 8.18 -15.52 0.07
N LEU A 339 7.09 -15.99 0.68
CA LEU A 339 6.52 -17.30 0.34
C LEU A 339 6.13 -17.37 -1.14
N ALA A 340 5.57 -16.30 -1.69
CA ALA A 340 5.20 -16.24 -3.10
C ALA A 340 6.42 -16.21 -4.03
N LYS A 341 7.42 -15.37 -3.73
CA LYS A 341 8.62 -15.21 -4.57
C LYS A 341 9.60 -16.38 -4.45
N LYS A 342 9.87 -16.87 -3.24
CA LYS A 342 10.87 -17.91 -2.97
C LYS A 342 10.30 -19.31 -3.12
N TYR A 343 9.07 -19.55 -2.68
CA TYR A 343 8.51 -20.90 -2.56
C TYR A 343 7.32 -21.17 -3.50
N LEU A 344 6.91 -20.19 -4.32
CA LEU A 344 5.66 -20.23 -5.09
C LEU A 344 4.43 -20.53 -4.20
N ILE A 345 4.50 -20.26 -2.91
CA ILE A 345 3.41 -20.46 -1.95
C ILE A 345 2.67 -19.14 -1.82
N SER A 346 1.38 -19.12 -2.14
CA SER A 346 0.55 -17.93 -2.01
C SER A 346 -0.59 -18.13 -1.02
N ARG A 347 -0.93 -17.06 -0.28
CA ARG A 347 -2.08 -17.03 0.61
C ARG A 347 -3.33 -16.70 -0.20
N CYS A 348 -4.34 -17.56 -0.12
CA CYS A 348 -5.59 -17.35 -0.83
C CYS A 348 -6.33 -16.12 -0.31
N TYR A 349 -6.72 -15.19 -1.20
CA TYR A 349 -7.47 -13.98 -0.84
C TYR A 349 -8.79 -14.27 -0.10
N LEU A 350 -9.53 -15.29 -0.54
CA LEU A 350 -10.87 -15.58 -0.02
C LEU A 350 -10.86 -16.37 1.30
N CYS A 351 -10.07 -17.44 1.37
CA CYS A 351 -10.07 -18.36 2.52
C CYS A 351 -8.85 -18.25 3.43
N GLY A 352 -7.83 -17.47 3.05
CA GLY A 352 -6.60 -17.31 3.83
C GLY A 352 -5.67 -18.53 3.87
N ARG A 353 -6.02 -19.65 3.23
CA ARG A 353 -5.18 -20.86 3.15
C ARG A 353 -3.98 -20.63 2.24
N TYR A 354 -2.82 -21.17 2.62
CA TYR A 354 -1.63 -21.19 1.77
C TYR A 354 -1.67 -22.38 0.80
N SER A 355 -1.25 -22.17 -0.44
CA SER A 355 -1.12 -23.23 -1.45
C SER A 355 0.06 -22.97 -2.39
N GLN A 356 0.75 -24.04 -2.78
CA GLN A 356 1.83 -23.99 -3.76
C GLN A 356 1.26 -23.81 -5.18
N LYS A 357 1.81 -22.88 -5.96
CA LYS A 357 1.48 -22.70 -7.37
C LYS A 357 2.29 -23.66 -8.23
N SER A 358 1.70 -24.20 -9.27
CA SER A 358 2.44 -24.85 -10.35
C SER A 358 3.24 -23.79 -11.11
N SER A 359 4.50 -24.08 -11.43
CA SER A 359 5.50 -23.20 -12.06
C SER A 359 5.12 -22.50 -13.38
N ASN A 360 3.93 -22.79 -13.94
CA ASN A 360 3.48 -22.29 -15.26
C ASN A 360 2.35 -21.23 -15.21
N GLU A 361 1.96 -20.70 -14.06
CA GLU A 361 1.07 -19.52 -14.05
C GLU A 361 1.91 -18.23 -14.03
N GLU A 362 1.88 -17.48 -15.14
CA GLU A 362 2.44 -16.13 -15.43
C GLU A 362 2.13 -15.01 -14.40
N CYS A 363 1.74 -15.33 -13.17
CA CYS A 363 1.29 -14.40 -12.14
C CYS A 363 2.19 -14.47 -10.89
N VAL A 364 3.46 -14.12 -11.03
CA VAL A 364 4.35 -13.85 -9.89
C VAL A 364 4.04 -12.47 -9.27
N GLU A 365 3.41 -11.55 -10.01
CA GLU A 365 3.09 -10.20 -9.52
C GLU A 365 1.78 -10.09 -8.73
N ARG A 366 0.88 -11.07 -8.83
CA ARG A 366 -0.38 -11.10 -8.06
C ARG A 366 -0.20 -11.89 -6.77
N CYS A 367 0.30 -11.23 -5.73
CA CYS A 367 0.54 -11.80 -4.39
C CYS A 367 -0.72 -12.32 -3.66
N HIS A 368 -1.91 -12.15 -4.24
CA HIS A 368 -3.20 -12.61 -3.67
C HIS A 368 -4.04 -13.35 -4.71
N ALA A 369 -3.59 -14.54 -5.11
CA ALA A 369 -4.36 -15.41 -6.00
C ALA A 369 -5.45 -16.19 -5.23
N PHE A 370 -6.51 -16.62 -5.91
CA PHE A 370 -7.43 -17.61 -5.34
C PHE A 370 -6.80 -19.00 -5.34
N CYS A 371 -7.03 -19.81 -4.30
CA CYS A 371 -6.86 -21.25 -4.46
C CYS A 371 -7.90 -21.81 -5.44
N ALA A 372 -7.65 -22.99 -6.01
CA ALA A 372 -8.53 -23.59 -7.02
C ALA A 372 -10.01 -23.66 -6.59
N ASP A 373 -10.27 -24.07 -5.34
CA ASP A 373 -11.62 -24.11 -4.78
C ASP A 373 -12.30 -22.74 -4.75
N CYS A 374 -11.60 -21.73 -4.24
CA CYS A 374 -12.13 -20.38 -4.13
C CYS A 374 -12.32 -19.72 -5.50
N LYS A 375 -11.44 -20.02 -6.47
CA LYS A 375 -11.57 -19.57 -7.86
C LYS A 375 -12.84 -20.13 -8.48
N ARG A 376 -13.12 -21.43 -8.27
CA ARG A 376 -14.37 -22.07 -8.72
C ARG A 376 -15.60 -21.44 -8.06
N ILE A 377 -15.59 -21.26 -6.74
CA ILE A 377 -16.69 -20.62 -6.00
C ILE A 377 -16.97 -19.21 -6.56
N GLU A 378 -15.92 -18.42 -6.79
CA GLU A 378 -16.05 -17.08 -7.34
C GLU A 378 -16.68 -17.09 -8.73
N GLN A 379 -16.18 -17.95 -9.62
CA GLN A 379 -16.72 -18.13 -10.98
C GLN A 379 -18.18 -18.59 -10.96
N ASP A 380 -18.55 -19.48 -10.03
CA ASP A 380 -19.91 -19.97 -9.90
C ASP A 380 -20.87 -18.86 -9.45
N TYR A 381 -20.45 -17.94 -8.58
CA TYR A 381 -21.25 -16.78 -8.20
C TYR A 381 -21.34 -15.71 -9.29
N CYS A 382 -20.27 -15.51 -10.07
CA CYS A 382 -20.32 -14.63 -11.24
C CYS A 382 -21.32 -15.13 -12.31
N LYS A 383 -21.43 -16.44 -12.50
CA LYS A 383 -22.37 -17.05 -13.46
C LYS A 383 -23.83 -17.08 -12.98
N GLN A 384 -24.07 -16.95 -11.68
CA GLN A 384 -25.43 -16.98 -11.16
C GLN A 384 -26.23 -15.74 -11.58
N THR A 385 -27.48 -16.00 -11.98
CA THR A 385 -28.47 -14.98 -12.32
C THR A 385 -29.84 -15.41 -11.78
N ARG A 386 -30.79 -14.48 -11.79
CA ARG A 386 -32.17 -14.68 -11.38
C ARG A 386 -33.05 -13.87 -12.32
N ASP A 387 -34.21 -14.38 -12.71
CA ASP A 387 -35.19 -13.58 -13.45
C ASP A 387 -35.70 -12.42 -12.57
N LEU A 388 -35.45 -11.21 -13.04
CA LEU A 388 -35.85 -9.94 -12.44
C LEU A 388 -36.82 -9.18 -13.34
N THR A 389 -37.47 -9.87 -14.29
CA THR A 389 -38.56 -9.29 -15.09
C THR A 389 -39.60 -8.63 -14.18
N GLY A 390 -40.04 -7.43 -14.56
CA GLY A 390 -40.98 -6.62 -13.79
C GLY A 390 -40.37 -5.82 -12.64
N HIS A 391 -39.09 -6.02 -12.30
CA HIS A 391 -38.38 -5.18 -11.34
C HIS A 391 -37.87 -3.90 -12.01
N VAL A 392 -37.91 -2.80 -11.26
CA VAL A 392 -37.25 -1.53 -11.61
C VAL A 392 -36.15 -1.24 -10.59
N ALA A 393 -34.93 -1.01 -11.06
CA ALA A 393 -33.76 -0.75 -10.23
C ALA A 393 -33.21 0.67 -10.43
N ILE A 394 -32.76 1.29 -9.35
CA ILE A 394 -31.92 2.48 -9.38
C ILE A 394 -30.51 2.09 -8.94
N VAL A 395 -29.49 2.44 -9.72
CA VAL A 395 -28.09 2.17 -9.40
C VAL A 395 -27.29 3.46 -9.43
N THR A 396 -26.68 3.83 -8.30
CA THR A 396 -25.84 5.03 -8.23
C THR A 396 -24.40 4.74 -8.63
N GLY A 397 -23.77 5.66 -9.37
CA GLY A 397 -22.37 5.52 -9.80
C GLY A 397 -22.19 4.47 -10.88
N ALA A 398 -23.05 4.48 -11.90
CA ALA A 398 -23.18 3.43 -12.90
C ALA A 398 -22.25 3.55 -14.12
N ARG A 399 -21.34 4.53 -14.15
CA ARG A 399 -20.47 4.80 -15.32
C ARG A 399 -19.39 3.74 -15.55
N ILE A 400 -18.76 3.31 -14.47
CA ILE A 400 -17.53 2.49 -14.50
C ILE A 400 -17.52 1.49 -13.35
N LYS A 401 -16.59 0.53 -13.41
CA LYS A 401 -16.28 -0.42 -12.34
C LYS A 401 -17.55 -1.17 -11.87
N ILE A 402 -17.69 -1.38 -10.55
CA ILE A 402 -18.74 -2.21 -9.93
C ILE A 402 -20.15 -1.74 -10.32
N GLY A 403 -20.42 -0.42 -10.29
CA GLY A 403 -21.76 0.10 -10.59
C GLY A 403 -22.20 -0.19 -12.03
N PHE A 404 -21.28 -0.11 -12.98
CA PHE A 404 -21.53 -0.44 -14.37
C PHE A 404 -21.83 -1.94 -14.56
N GLU A 405 -21.04 -2.82 -13.95
CA GLU A 405 -21.29 -4.27 -14.02
C GLU A 405 -22.57 -4.69 -13.28
N VAL A 406 -22.92 -4.02 -12.18
CA VAL A 406 -24.22 -4.20 -11.50
C VAL A 406 -25.38 -3.86 -12.45
N CYS A 407 -25.31 -2.74 -13.17
CA CYS A 407 -26.32 -2.39 -14.18
C CYS A 407 -26.43 -3.47 -15.26
N LEU A 408 -25.31 -3.91 -15.84
CA LEU A 408 -25.32 -4.94 -16.89
C LEU A 408 -25.96 -6.24 -16.42
N ARG A 409 -25.63 -6.69 -15.21
CA ARG A 409 -26.19 -7.93 -14.65
C ARG A 409 -27.68 -7.82 -14.37
N LEU A 410 -28.15 -6.67 -13.87
CA LEU A 410 -29.57 -6.41 -13.68
C LEU A 410 -30.32 -6.38 -15.03
N LEU A 411 -29.78 -5.69 -16.02
CA LEU A 411 -30.33 -5.59 -17.37
C LEU A 411 -30.44 -6.99 -18.03
N ARG A 412 -29.37 -7.79 -17.97
CA ARG A 412 -29.33 -9.17 -18.49
C ARG A 412 -30.25 -10.13 -17.73
N ALA A 413 -30.61 -9.78 -16.49
CA ALA A 413 -31.60 -10.50 -15.68
C ALA A 413 -33.06 -10.08 -15.99
N GLY A 414 -33.29 -9.20 -16.97
CA GLY A 414 -34.64 -8.71 -17.32
C GLY A 414 -35.14 -7.54 -16.46
N CYS A 415 -34.30 -6.99 -15.58
CA CYS A 415 -34.65 -5.84 -14.76
C CYS A 415 -34.58 -4.55 -15.58
N LYS A 416 -35.57 -3.68 -15.40
CA LYS A 416 -35.51 -2.31 -15.91
C LYS A 416 -34.59 -1.47 -15.03
N VAL A 417 -33.64 -0.75 -15.59
CA VAL A 417 -32.60 -0.03 -14.83
C VAL A 417 -32.61 1.46 -15.11
N ILE A 418 -32.55 2.25 -14.04
CA ILE A 418 -32.30 3.68 -14.01
C ILE A 418 -30.89 3.86 -13.46
N ALA A 419 -29.94 4.15 -14.35
CA ALA A 419 -28.54 4.37 -14.01
C ALA A 419 -28.31 5.83 -13.63
N THR A 420 -27.47 6.12 -12.63
CA THR A 420 -27.09 7.51 -12.31
C THR A 420 -25.58 7.71 -12.29
N THR A 421 -25.13 8.87 -12.78
CA THR A 421 -23.71 9.22 -12.91
C THR A 421 -23.54 10.72 -13.14
N ARG A 422 -22.35 11.28 -12.91
CA ARG A 422 -22.01 12.66 -13.31
C ARG A 422 -21.72 12.80 -14.82
N PHE A 423 -21.30 11.71 -15.46
CA PHE A 423 -20.91 11.69 -16.87
C PHE A 423 -21.82 10.70 -17.62
N VAL A 424 -22.92 11.23 -18.13
CA VAL A 424 -24.03 10.43 -18.69
C VAL A 424 -23.74 9.98 -20.12
N SER A 425 -23.07 10.82 -20.93
CA SER A 425 -22.71 10.48 -22.31
C SER A 425 -21.66 9.36 -22.32
N ASP A 426 -20.65 9.48 -21.46
CA ASP A 426 -19.62 8.45 -21.32
C ASP A 426 -20.20 7.10 -20.86
N ALA A 427 -21.14 7.12 -19.92
CA ALA A 427 -21.82 5.91 -19.47
C ALA A 427 -22.62 5.24 -20.59
N LEU A 428 -23.35 6.02 -21.40
CA LEU A 428 -24.13 5.49 -22.52
C LEU A 428 -23.23 4.84 -23.58
N ASP A 429 -22.13 5.51 -23.95
CA ASP A 429 -21.18 4.97 -24.92
C ASP A 429 -20.64 3.61 -24.44
N ARG A 430 -20.30 3.49 -23.15
CA ARG A 430 -19.83 2.22 -22.55
C ARG A 430 -20.89 1.11 -22.56
N PHE A 431 -22.17 1.44 -22.39
CA PHE A 431 -23.26 0.46 -22.56
C PHE A 431 -23.39 0.02 -24.02
N LYS A 432 -23.33 0.96 -24.98
CA LYS A 432 -23.41 0.71 -26.42
C LYS A 432 -22.25 -0.15 -26.94
N GLU A 433 -21.07 -0.03 -26.35
CA GLU A 433 -19.89 -0.83 -26.67
C GLU A 433 -20.02 -2.31 -26.29
N LYS A 434 -21.03 -2.71 -25.50
CA LYS A 434 -21.28 -4.12 -25.18
C LYS A 434 -21.94 -4.83 -26.35
N GLY A 435 -21.36 -5.96 -26.77
CA GLY A 435 -21.82 -6.73 -27.93
C GLY A 435 -23.26 -7.25 -27.83
N ASP A 436 -23.84 -7.27 -26.64
CA ASP A 436 -25.23 -7.64 -26.36
C ASP A 436 -26.16 -6.44 -26.08
N TYR A 437 -25.72 -5.20 -26.35
CA TYR A 437 -26.50 -3.98 -26.08
C TYR A 437 -27.91 -4.02 -26.65
N ASP A 438 -28.08 -4.47 -27.89
CA ASP A 438 -29.39 -4.55 -28.54
C ASP A 438 -30.39 -5.48 -27.81
N GLN A 439 -29.89 -6.45 -27.04
CA GLN A 439 -30.72 -7.37 -26.27
C GLN A 439 -31.33 -6.71 -25.04
N PHE A 440 -30.63 -5.74 -24.44
CA PHE A 440 -31.04 -5.14 -23.16
C PHE A 440 -31.33 -3.64 -23.22
N LYS A 441 -31.05 -2.94 -24.33
CA LYS A 441 -31.21 -1.47 -24.43
C LYS A 441 -32.60 -0.96 -24.01
N ASN A 442 -33.66 -1.71 -24.33
CA ASN A 442 -35.04 -1.34 -23.95
C ASN A 442 -35.33 -1.48 -22.45
N LEU A 443 -34.47 -2.17 -21.70
CA LEU A 443 -34.54 -2.29 -20.25
C LEU A 443 -33.74 -1.19 -19.54
N LEU A 444 -32.79 -0.54 -20.22
CA LEU A 444 -32.14 0.65 -19.70
C LEU A 444 -33.10 1.83 -19.88
N LEU A 445 -33.81 2.20 -18.81
CA LEU A 445 -34.86 3.22 -18.88
C LEU A 445 -34.30 4.62 -19.03
N GLU A 446 -33.21 4.91 -18.31
CA GLU A 446 -32.65 6.25 -18.25
C GLU A 446 -31.23 6.23 -17.66
N ILE A 447 -30.39 7.15 -18.12
CA ILE A 447 -29.12 7.51 -17.47
C ILE A 447 -29.27 8.95 -16.95
N TYR A 448 -29.54 9.09 -15.65
CA TYR A 448 -29.83 10.38 -15.03
C TYR A 448 -28.55 11.04 -14.48
N PRO A 449 -28.31 12.35 -14.75
CA PRO A 449 -27.16 13.05 -14.19
C PRO A 449 -27.37 13.32 -12.71
N LEU A 450 -26.53 12.72 -11.86
CA LEU A 450 -26.66 12.89 -10.43
C LEU A 450 -25.30 13.10 -9.77
N ASP A 451 -25.13 14.27 -9.16
CA ASP A 451 -24.01 14.57 -8.29
C ASP A 451 -24.44 14.42 -6.82
N LEU A 452 -23.96 13.36 -6.17
CA LEU A 452 -24.28 13.06 -4.77
C LEU A 452 -23.64 14.01 -3.76
N ARG A 453 -22.80 14.95 -4.21
CA ARG A 453 -22.32 16.05 -3.35
C ARG A 453 -23.40 17.12 -3.15
N ASN A 454 -24.37 17.21 -4.07
CA ASN A 454 -25.39 18.23 -4.07
C ASN A 454 -26.72 17.66 -3.53
N GLY A 455 -27.02 17.95 -2.26
CA GLY A 455 -28.26 17.49 -1.63
C GLY A 455 -29.54 17.97 -2.33
N LEU A 456 -29.53 19.16 -2.95
CA LEU A 456 -30.66 19.63 -3.75
C LEU A 456 -30.84 18.76 -5.00
N ALA A 457 -29.76 18.39 -5.69
CA ALA A 457 -29.83 17.52 -6.86
C ALA A 457 -30.40 16.15 -6.50
N VAL A 458 -30.02 15.60 -5.35
CA VAL A 458 -30.55 14.33 -4.81
C VAL A 458 -32.04 14.44 -4.52
N ASN A 459 -32.49 15.53 -3.88
CA ASN A 459 -33.92 15.76 -3.63
C ASN A 459 -34.72 15.90 -4.93
N THR A 460 -34.25 16.72 -5.87
CA THR A 460 -34.86 16.90 -7.19
C THR A 460 -34.96 15.57 -7.93
N PHE A 461 -33.92 14.74 -7.88
CA PHE A 461 -33.95 13.39 -8.44
C PHE A 461 -35.02 12.53 -7.76
N CYS A 462 -35.12 12.52 -6.44
CA CYS A 462 -36.15 11.75 -5.73
C CYS A 462 -37.56 12.19 -6.13
N GLU A 463 -37.81 13.50 -6.24
CA GLU A 463 -39.10 14.04 -6.69
C GLU A 463 -39.42 13.63 -8.13
N TYR A 464 -38.42 13.70 -9.01
CA TYR A 464 -38.54 13.29 -10.40
C TYR A 464 -38.92 11.81 -10.50
N ILE A 465 -38.20 10.94 -9.78
CA ILE A 465 -38.49 9.50 -9.75
C ILE A 465 -39.89 9.22 -9.22
N THR A 466 -40.29 9.89 -8.13
CA THR A 466 -41.62 9.74 -7.52
C THR A 466 -42.76 10.15 -8.45
N LYS A 467 -42.53 11.17 -9.30
CA LYS A 467 -43.53 11.61 -10.29
C LYS A 467 -43.59 10.70 -11.51
N LYS A 468 -42.43 10.20 -11.98
CA LYS A 468 -42.32 9.47 -13.25
C LYS A 468 -42.61 7.98 -13.12
N TYR A 469 -42.17 7.36 -12.03
CA TYR A 469 -42.26 5.91 -11.86
C TYR A 469 -43.24 5.55 -10.75
N PRO A 470 -44.22 4.67 -11.00
CA PRO A 470 -45.20 4.28 -10.00
C PRO A 470 -44.58 3.46 -8.87
N ARG A 471 -43.44 2.81 -9.13
CA ARG A 471 -42.78 1.90 -8.19
C ARG A 471 -41.30 1.70 -8.52
N ILE A 472 -40.49 1.51 -7.49
CA ILE A 472 -39.11 1.04 -7.59
C ILE A 472 -38.96 -0.20 -6.71
N SER A 473 -38.28 -1.24 -7.19
CA SER A 473 -38.10 -2.49 -6.42
C SER A 473 -36.65 -2.73 -5.98
N ILE A 474 -35.67 -2.07 -6.59
CA ILE A 474 -34.26 -2.26 -6.23
C ILE A 474 -33.59 -0.89 -6.14
N LEU A 475 -32.87 -0.63 -5.05
CA LEU A 475 -32.00 0.53 -4.89
C LEU A 475 -30.60 0.03 -4.52
N ILE A 476 -29.63 0.32 -5.38
CA ILE A 476 -28.22 0.03 -5.14
C ILE A 476 -27.48 1.35 -4.89
N ASN A 477 -27.13 1.58 -3.62
CA ASN A 477 -26.26 2.68 -3.22
C ASN A 477 -24.80 2.25 -3.42
N ASN A 478 -24.31 2.34 -4.66
CA ASN A 478 -22.97 1.91 -5.06
C ASN A 478 -21.94 3.05 -5.11
N ALA A 479 -22.36 4.25 -5.52
CA ALA A 479 -21.45 5.39 -5.66
C ALA A 479 -20.69 5.66 -4.37
N ALA A 480 -19.38 5.86 -4.48
CA ALA A 480 -18.52 6.13 -3.35
C ALA A 480 -17.31 6.98 -3.75
N GLN A 481 -16.78 7.73 -2.77
CA GLN A 481 -15.49 8.41 -2.85
C GLN A 481 -14.65 7.98 -1.64
N THR A 482 -13.43 7.54 -1.92
CA THR A 482 -12.41 7.27 -0.89
C THR A 482 -11.37 8.39 -0.87
N VAL A 483 -10.97 8.89 -2.04
CA VAL A 483 -10.05 10.01 -2.18
C VAL A 483 -10.67 11.05 -3.10
N LYS A 484 -10.58 12.33 -2.74
CA LYS A 484 -10.98 13.43 -3.61
C LYS A 484 -10.02 13.54 -4.79
N ARG A 485 -10.57 13.58 -6.01
CA ARG A 485 -9.84 13.86 -7.25
C ARG A 485 -10.12 15.30 -7.68
N GLU A 486 -9.10 15.98 -8.16
CA GLU A 486 -9.20 17.37 -8.62
C GLU A 486 -9.93 17.47 -9.97
N ASN A 487 -10.36 18.67 -10.35
CA ASN A 487 -11.07 18.87 -11.61
C ASN A 487 -10.20 18.53 -12.83
N GLN A 488 -8.88 18.72 -12.73
CA GLN A 488 -7.92 18.38 -13.79
C GLN A 488 -7.98 16.89 -14.15
N PHE A 489 -8.14 16.01 -13.15
CA PHE A 489 -8.33 14.58 -13.35
C PHE A 489 -9.52 14.25 -14.28
N TYR A 490 -10.58 15.07 -14.25
CA TYR A 490 -11.79 14.83 -15.05
C TYR A 490 -11.82 15.65 -16.35
N LYS A 491 -10.74 16.38 -16.69
CA LYS A 491 -10.71 17.34 -17.81
C LYS A 491 -11.11 16.68 -19.14
N LYS A 492 -10.65 15.44 -19.39
CA LYS A 492 -10.97 14.69 -20.59
C LYS A 492 -12.45 14.33 -20.68
N GLU A 493 -13.03 13.81 -19.60
CA GLU A 493 -14.43 13.42 -19.60
C GLU A 493 -15.37 14.62 -19.61
N LEU A 494 -15.02 15.71 -18.94
CA LEU A 494 -15.76 16.97 -19.03
C LEU A 494 -15.78 17.49 -20.47
N LYS A 495 -14.63 17.52 -21.16
CA LYS A 495 -14.57 17.87 -22.59
C LYS A 495 -15.42 16.94 -23.46
N LYS A 496 -15.46 15.63 -23.15
CA LYS A 496 -16.28 14.65 -23.88
C LYS A 496 -17.79 14.90 -23.67
N GLU A 497 -18.22 15.19 -22.44
CA GLU A 497 -19.61 15.55 -22.12
C GLU A 497 -20.02 16.83 -22.84
N GLU A 498 -19.19 17.89 -22.79
CA GLU A 498 -19.46 19.16 -23.47
C GLU A 498 -19.60 19.01 -24.99
N LYS A 499 -18.71 18.22 -25.62
CA LYS A 499 -18.78 17.92 -27.06
C LYS A 499 -20.06 17.17 -27.42
N SER A 500 -20.50 16.25 -26.56
CA SER A 500 -21.72 15.47 -26.77
C SER A 500 -22.97 16.36 -26.69
N ILE A 501 -22.99 17.31 -25.76
CA ILE A 501 -24.05 18.33 -25.66
C ILE A 501 -24.08 19.22 -26.90
N LYS A 502 -22.91 19.70 -27.37
CA LYS A 502 -22.80 20.60 -28.53
C LYS A 502 -23.19 19.96 -29.86
N LYS A 503 -22.95 18.65 -30.06
CA LYS A 503 -23.29 17.94 -31.30
C LYS A 503 -24.80 17.72 -31.52
N GLY A 504 -25.62 17.94 -30.49
CA GLY A 504 -27.03 17.57 -30.50
C GLY A 504 -27.20 16.07 -30.23
N LEU A 505 -28.16 15.73 -29.36
CA LEU A 505 -28.45 14.35 -29.00
C LEU A 505 -29.26 13.68 -30.12
N ASP A 506 -28.87 12.47 -30.55
CA ASP A 506 -29.74 11.60 -31.36
C ASP A 506 -31.02 11.24 -30.59
N GLU A 507 -32.05 10.73 -31.27
CA GLU A 507 -33.36 10.48 -30.63
C GLU A 507 -33.27 9.50 -29.45
N GLU A 508 -32.43 8.46 -29.55
CA GLU A 508 -32.17 7.51 -28.45
C GLU A 508 -31.49 8.20 -27.25
N ARG A 509 -30.51 9.08 -27.50
CA ARG A 509 -29.87 9.91 -26.47
C ARG A 509 -30.86 10.89 -25.84
N LYS A 510 -31.78 11.49 -26.60
CA LYS A 510 -32.82 12.38 -26.05
C LYS A 510 -33.76 11.64 -25.10
N GLU A 511 -34.12 10.40 -25.43
CA GLU A 511 -35.00 9.57 -24.61
C GLU A 511 -34.28 9.14 -23.31
N LEU A 512 -33.09 8.54 -23.43
CA LEU A 512 -32.32 8.01 -22.30
C LEU A 512 -31.71 9.09 -21.41
N LEU A 513 -31.49 10.30 -21.94
CA LEU A 513 -30.97 11.46 -21.20
C LEU A 513 -32.04 12.53 -20.98
N SER A 514 -33.33 12.20 -21.08
CA SER A 514 -34.42 13.15 -20.88
C SER A 514 -34.35 13.85 -19.50
N GLY A 515 -33.97 13.13 -18.44
CA GLY A 515 -33.70 13.70 -17.13
C GLY A 515 -32.54 14.69 -17.11
N HIS A 516 -31.55 14.55 -18.00
CA HIS A 516 -30.43 15.49 -18.10
C HIS A 516 -30.85 16.84 -18.66
N LEU A 517 -31.68 16.85 -19.69
CA LEU A 517 -32.22 18.10 -20.24
C LEU A 517 -33.08 18.83 -19.21
N ASN A 518 -33.90 18.10 -18.45
CA ASN A 518 -34.69 18.67 -17.36
C ASN A 518 -33.82 19.18 -16.20
N TYR A 519 -32.78 18.44 -15.82
CA TYR A 519 -31.81 18.84 -14.81
C TYR A 519 -31.10 20.15 -15.18
N LEU A 520 -30.55 20.25 -16.40
CA LEU A 520 -29.92 21.47 -16.89
C LEU A 520 -30.91 22.65 -16.91
N ASN A 521 -32.13 22.43 -17.36
CA ASN A 521 -33.17 23.48 -17.39
C ASN A 521 -33.62 23.92 -15.99
N SER A 522 -33.62 23.03 -15.00
CA SER A 522 -34.01 23.33 -13.61
C SER A 522 -32.95 24.09 -12.82
N TYR A 523 -31.66 23.91 -13.14
CA TYR A 523 -30.54 24.65 -12.54
C TYR A 523 -30.21 25.95 -13.29
N MET A 524 -30.72 26.13 -14.51
CA MET A 524 -30.71 27.40 -15.24
C MET A 524 -31.78 28.36 -14.66
N ILE A 525 -31.60 28.82 -13.42
CA ILE A 525 -32.21 30.10 -13.02
C ILE A 525 -31.63 31.16 -13.96
N PRO A 526 -32.47 31.96 -14.65
CA PRO A 526 -31.99 32.84 -15.70
C PRO A 526 -31.00 33.85 -15.10
N LYS A 527 -29.81 33.97 -15.70
CA LYS A 527 -28.78 35.00 -15.44
C LYS A 527 -29.30 36.46 -15.37
N LYS A 528 -30.60 36.69 -15.61
CA LYS A 528 -31.29 37.97 -15.45
C LYS A 528 -31.69 38.30 -14.00
N ALA A 529 -31.96 37.32 -13.13
CA ALA A 529 -32.40 37.60 -11.76
C ALA A 529 -31.27 38.15 -10.87
N LEU A 530 -30.04 37.63 -11.00
CA LEU A 530 -28.88 38.13 -10.25
C LEU A 530 -28.50 39.58 -10.58
N LYS A 531 -28.83 40.11 -11.75
CA LYS A 531 -28.49 41.50 -12.14
C LYS A 531 -29.41 42.56 -11.53
N GLN A 532 -30.59 42.19 -11.03
CA GLN A 532 -31.53 43.15 -10.45
C GLN A 532 -31.24 43.43 -8.97
N GLU A 533 -30.80 42.42 -8.21
CA GLU A 533 -30.44 42.60 -6.79
C GLU A 533 -29.12 43.39 -6.63
N THR A 534 -28.13 43.17 -7.50
CA THR A 534 -26.88 43.95 -7.48
C THR A 534 -27.10 45.43 -7.84
N LYS A 535 -28.09 45.74 -8.69
CA LYS A 535 -28.44 47.14 -9.04
C LYS A 535 -29.18 47.88 -7.92
N LEU A 536 -29.92 47.18 -7.07
CA LEU A 536 -30.59 47.79 -5.91
C LEU A 536 -29.61 48.06 -4.76
N ALA A 537 -28.62 47.18 -4.55
CA ALA A 537 -27.61 47.32 -3.50
C ALA A 537 -26.60 48.46 -3.75
N ILE A 538 -26.28 48.76 -5.02
CA ILE A 538 -25.30 49.81 -5.39
C ILE A 538 -25.89 51.24 -5.28
N LYS A 539 -27.21 51.40 -5.22
CA LYS A 539 -27.85 52.73 -5.17
C LYS A 539 -27.91 53.37 -3.78
N ASN A 540 -27.65 52.61 -2.71
CA ASN A 540 -27.93 53.03 -1.32
C ASN A 540 -26.71 53.21 -0.42
N GLN A 541 -25.50 53.43 -0.95
CA GLN A 541 -24.35 53.80 -0.11
C GLN A 541 -24.01 55.31 -0.20
N PRO A 542 -23.90 56.03 0.93
CA PRO A 542 -23.61 57.45 0.95
C PRO A 542 -22.11 57.73 0.77
N LYS A 543 -21.77 58.67 -0.12
CA LYS A 543 -20.39 59.12 -0.39
C LYS A 543 -19.85 59.95 0.78
N LYS A 544 -18.82 59.47 1.48
CA LYS A 544 -18.10 60.24 2.52
C LYS A 544 -16.90 61.02 1.97
N LYS A 545 -16.88 62.33 2.27
CA LYS A 545 -15.76 63.28 2.09
C LYS A 545 -14.70 63.09 3.18
N LYS A 546 -13.43 63.31 2.84
CA LYS A 546 -12.25 63.39 3.73
C LYS A 546 -12.18 64.72 4.49
N LYS A 547 -11.76 64.67 5.76
CA LYS A 547 -11.04 65.67 6.62
C LYS A 547 -11.40 65.38 8.10
N LYS A 548 -10.62 65.68 9.15
CA LYS A 548 -9.20 65.90 9.46
C LYS A 548 -9.18 66.13 11.00
N GLN A 549 -8.15 65.63 11.69
CA GLN A 549 -7.63 66.08 13.00
C GLN A 549 -8.42 65.87 14.33
N GLU A 550 -7.66 65.28 15.26
CA GLU A 550 -7.39 65.69 16.67
C GLU A 550 -8.43 65.48 17.80
N SER A 551 -7.95 64.68 18.78
CA SER A 551 -7.90 64.84 20.25
C SER A 551 -9.18 64.83 21.11
N ASP A 552 -9.15 63.86 22.03
CA ASP A 552 -9.33 63.94 23.49
C ASP A 552 -10.74 63.94 24.15
N GLU A 553 -10.79 63.08 25.20
CA GLU A 553 -11.67 63.05 26.40
C GLU A 553 -13.17 62.68 26.17
N ASP A 554 -13.89 61.90 26.99
CA ASP A 554 -13.65 61.26 28.29
C ASP A 554 -14.76 60.19 28.56
N ILE A 555 -14.35 59.06 29.14
CA ILE A 555 -14.91 58.28 30.28
C ILE A 555 -16.40 57.81 30.36
N SER A 556 -16.52 56.55 30.81
CA SER A 556 -17.63 55.81 31.50
C SER A 556 -18.62 55.04 30.62
N ASP A 557 -18.98 53.77 30.88
CA ASP A 557 -18.58 52.75 31.85
C ASP A 557 -19.15 51.39 31.39
N SER A 558 -18.52 50.32 31.88
CA SER A 558 -19.02 48.96 32.10
C SER A 558 -18.73 47.84 31.07
N SER A 559 -17.91 46.91 31.58
CA SER A 559 -17.80 45.47 31.29
C SER A 559 -16.72 44.97 30.32
N LEU A 560 -15.49 44.92 30.84
CA LEU A 560 -14.43 43.94 30.60
C LEU A 560 -13.76 43.66 31.98
N PRO A 561 -12.95 42.61 32.23
CA PRO A 561 -12.10 41.95 31.23
C PRO A 561 -11.91 40.42 31.38
N PHE A 562 -11.61 39.77 30.25
CA PHE A 562 -10.48 38.84 30.23
C PHE A 562 -9.31 39.62 29.61
N SER A 563 -8.21 39.69 30.34
CA SER A 563 -6.96 40.34 29.95
C SER A 563 -6.16 39.43 29.02
N ASP A 564 -5.80 40.00 27.86
CA ASP A 564 -4.71 39.59 26.99
C ASP A 564 -3.34 39.87 27.65
N ASP A 565 -2.30 39.20 27.14
CA ASP A 565 -1.05 39.86 26.72
C ASP A 565 -0.26 38.91 25.78
N GLU A 566 -0.57 39.02 24.48
CA GLU A 566 0.30 39.51 23.38
C GLU A 566 1.84 39.65 23.67
N VAL A 567 2.83 39.39 22.79
CA VAL A 567 3.03 39.75 21.37
C VAL A 567 4.24 38.98 20.78
N SER A 568 4.18 38.53 19.52
CA SER A 568 5.07 39.02 18.42
C SER A 568 4.91 38.29 17.08
N GLN A 569 4.01 38.86 16.26
CA GLN A 569 4.17 39.29 14.87
C GLN A 569 5.00 38.43 13.87
N SER A 570 4.32 37.94 12.82
CA SER A 570 4.64 38.36 11.44
C SER A 570 3.47 38.13 10.46
N SER A 571 2.80 39.24 10.15
CA SER A 571 2.33 39.67 8.83
C SER A 571 1.58 38.69 7.91
N LEU A 572 0.25 38.62 8.11
CA LEU A 572 -0.72 38.38 7.04
C LEU A 572 -0.79 39.59 6.09
N LYS A 573 -0.62 39.34 4.80
CA LYS A 573 -1.12 40.21 3.72
C LYS A 573 -2.28 39.51 3.05
N SER A 574 -3.49 39.97 3.32
CA SER A 574 -4.61 39.89 2.39
C SER A 574 -4.41 40.95 1.31
N ASP A 575 -4.67 40.64 0.05
CA ASP A 575 -5.37 41.57 -0.86
C ASP A 575 -5.86 40.83 -2.13
N SER A 576 -7.18 40.76 -2.21
CA SER A 576 -8.12 40.83 -3.35
C SER A 576 -7.67 40.59 -4.80
N ASP A 577 -8.43 39.69 -5.43
CA ASP A 577 -9.09 39.76 -6.74
C ASP A 577 -8.31 40.14 -8.00
N GLN A 578 -8.12 39.15 -8.89
CA GLN A 578 -8.47 39.26 -10.30
C GLN A 578 -9.10 37.96 -10.79
N ASP A 579 -10.45 37.94 -10.81
CA ASP A 579 -11.21 37.18 -11.80
C ASP A 579 -10.74 37.62 -13.19
N LYS A 580 -9.98 36.75 -13.87
CA LYS A 580 -9.83 36.78 -15.32
C LYS A 580 -10.54 35.56 -15.87
N ASP A 581 -11.65 35.83 -16.56
CA ASP A 581 -12.14 34.98 -17.64
C ASP A 581 -11.00 34.82 -18.66
N GLU A 582 -10.21 33.77 -18.50
CA GLU A 582 -9.18 33.37 -19.46
C GLU A 582 -9.79 32.33 -20.41
N GLU A 583 -10.29 32.81 -21.55
CA GLU A 583 -10.30 32.02 -22.79
C GLU A 583 -8.84 31.72 -23.15
N VAL A 584 -8.31 30.62 -22.62
CA VAL A 584 -7.03 30.05 -23.07
C VAL A 584 -7.36 28.93 -24.05
N ASP A 585 -7.53 29.32 -25.31
CA ASP A 585 -7.21 28.49 -26.46
C ASP A 585 -5.68 28.51 -26.63
N GLN A 586 -4.97 27.71 -25.84
CA GLN A 586 -3.62 27.24 -26.13
C GLN A 586 -3.55 25.77 -25.75
N ASP A 587 -3.42 24.92 -26.78
CA ASP A 587 -3.06 23.51 -26.66
C ASP A 587 -1.58 23.40 -26.22
N ASP A 588 -1.29 23.79 -24.98
CA ASP A 588 -0.04 23.39 -24.33
C ASP A 588 -0.26 21.98 -23.74
N GLU A 589 0.28 20.98 -24.43
CA GLU A 589 0.45 19.60 -23.98
C GLU A 589 1.51 19.51 -22.86
N ASP A 590 1.37 20.31 -21.80
CA ASP A 590 2.13 20.08 -20.58
C ASP A 590 1.59 18.79 -19.94
N LYS A 591 2.40 17.73 -20.02
CA LYS A 591 2.13 16.45 -19.37
C LYS A 591 2.11 16.69 -17.86
N ASP A 592 0.91 16.71 -17.30
CA ASP A 592 0.72 16.68 -15.86
C ASP A 592 1.26 15.36 -15.30
N GLU A 593 2.38 15.43 -14.56
CA GLU A 593 3.03 14.24 -13.97
C GLU A 593 2.12 13.51 -12.97
N HIS A 594 1.17 14.22 -12.34
CA HIS A 594 0.23 13.62 -11.40
C HIS A 594 -0.94 12.92 -12.10
N TYR A 595 -1.37 13.43 -13.26
CA TYR A 595 -2.48 12.88 -14.03
C TYR A 595 -2.03 12.57 -15.47
N PRO A 596 -1.20 11.52 -15.67
CA PRO A 596 -0.74 11.14 -17.00
C PRO A 596 -1.89 10.66 -17.88
N ASP A 597 -1.65 10.55 -19.19
CA ASP A 597 -2.64 10.02 -20.13
C ASP A 597 -2.90 8.51 -19.99
N GLU A 598 -2.11 7.82 -19.15
CA GLU A 598 -2.27 6.42 -18.80
C GLU A 598 -3.64 6.17 -18.16
N VAL A 599 -4.25 5.03 -18.51
CA VAL A 599 -5.51 4.57 -17.92
C VAL A 599 -5.32 3.23 -17.23
N ASP A 600 -6.04 3.01 -16.14
CA ASP A 600 -6.11 1.74 -15.44
C ASP A 600 -6.86 0.69 -16.30
N ARG A 601 -6.88 -0.56 -15.81
CA ARG A 601 -7.60 -1.68 -16.45
C ARG A 601 -9.12 -1.46 -16.62
N PHE A 602 -9.69 -0.40 -16.06
CA PHE A 602 -11.10 -0.02 -16.20
C PHE A 602 -11.29 1.17 -17.16
N GLY A 603 -10.22 1.62 -17.82
CA GLY A 603 -10.24 2.77 -18.73
C GLY A 603 -10.45 4.10 -17.99
N VAL A 604 -9.92 4.22 -16.76
CA VAL A 604 -9.97 5.43 -15.94
C VAL A 604 -8.56 5.98 -15.81
N GLN A 605 -8.39 7.29 -15.93
CA GLN A 605 -7.08 7.94 -15.80
C GLN A 605 -6.38 7.55 -14.48
N VAL A 606 -5.07 7.34 -14.54
CA VAL A 606 -4.26 7.03 -13.35
C VAL A 606 -4.04 8.30 -12.53
N ASP A 607 -4.07 8.16 -11.20
CA ASP A 607 -3.76 9.20 -10.22
C ASP A 607 -2.43 8.84 -9.56
N ASN A 608 -1.37 9.56 -9.90
CA ASN A 608 0.01 9.35 -9.44
C ASN A 608 0.41 10.31 -8.30
N ARG A 609 -0.55 11.00 -7.67
CA ARG A 609 -0.23 11.86 -6.53
C ARG A 609 0.37 11.04 -5.39
N GLU A 610 1.51 11.50 -4.89
CA GLU A 610 2.20 10.88 -3.75
C GLU A 610 1.49 11.18 -2.43
N ASN A 611 0.93 12.37 -2.26
CA ASN A 611 0.23 12.78 -1.03
C ASN A 611 -1.29 12.66 -1.21
N HIS A 612 -1.92 11.84 -0.36
CA HIS A 612 -3.36 11.59 -0.43
C HIS A 612 -3.91 11.06 0.90
N THR A 613 -5.23 10.97 1.04
CA THR A 613 -5.85 10.64 2.33
C THR A 613 -5.69 9.20 2.80
N TRP A 614 -4.97 8.35 2.05
CA TRP A 614 -4.54 7.03 2.53
C TRP A 614 -3.19 7.04 3.26
N ASN A 615 -2.36 8.07 3.08
CA ASN A 615 -1.05 8.21 3.74
C ASN A 615 -0.91 9.52 4.53
N THR A 616 -2.01 10.27 4.69
CA THR A 616 -2.03 11.58 5.32
C THR A 616 -2.92 11.58 6.57
N LYS A 617 -2.44 12.21 7.66
CA LYS A 617 -3.17 12.36 8.93
C LYS A 617 -4.33 13.35 8.79
N LEU A 618 -5.33 13.25 9.67
CA LEU A 618 -6.56 14.05 9.62
C LEU A 618 -6.32 15.57 9.53
N ASN A 619 -5.33 16.10 10.26
CA ASN A 619 -4.99 17.53 10.26
C ASN A 619 -4.50 18.06 8.91
N ASN A 620 -4.14 17.16 7.99
CA ASN A 620 -3.65 17.47 6.65
C ASN A 620 -4.66 17.05 5.57
N VAL A 621 -5.85 16.54 5.94
CA VAL A 621 -6.93 16.24 4.99
C VAL A 621 -7.69 17.53 4.69
N GLN A 622 -7.98 17.80 3.41
CA GLN A 622 -8.76 18.97 3.02
C GLN A 622 -10.19 18.90 3.59
N ASP A 623 -10.66 19.97 4.21
CA ASP A 623 -12.03 20.07 4.77
C ASP A 623 -13.11 19.70 3.74
N GLN A 624 -12.93 20.15 2.49
CA GLN A 624 -13.84 19.81 1.41
C GLN A 624 -13.93 18.30 1.16
N GLU A 625 -12.80 17.58 1.21
CA GLU A 625 -12.79 16.12 1.02
C GLU A 625 -13.54 15.42 2.17
N VAL A 626 -13.35 15.87 3.41
CA VAL A 626 -14.09 15.34 4.56
C VAL A 626 -15.59 15.48 4.32
N ILE A 627 -16.06 16.66 3.92
CA ILE A 627 -17.49 16.93 3.67
C ILE A 627 -18.01 16.11 2.48
N GLU A 628 -17.29 16.10 1.36
CA GLU A 628 -17.71 15.39 0.14
C GLU A 628 -17.82 13.87 0.37
N VAL A 629 -16.86 13.28 1.08
CA VAL A 629 -16.87 11.84 1.38
C VAL A 629 -18.07 11.49 2.26
N GLN A 630 -18.42 12.31 3.25
CA GLN A 630 -19.64 12.11 4.04
C GLN A 630 -20.90 12.25 3.17
N ALA A 631 -20.95 13.30 2.35
CA ALA A 631 -22.08 13.58 1.47
C ALA A 631 -22.36 12.41 0.51
N ILE A 632 -21.33 11.95 -0.20
CA ILE A 632 -21.43 10.89 -1.21
C ILE A 632 -21.70 9.53 -0.58
N ASN A 633 -20.95 9.16 0.47
CA ASN A 633 -20.94 7.77 0.95
C ASN A 633 -22.07 7.47 1.95
N ASN A 634 -22.65 8.46 2.64
CA ASN A 634 -23.73 8.19 3.60
C ASN A 634 -24.91 9.17 3.55
N ILE A 635 -24.71 10.48 3.43
CA ILE A 635 -25.83 11.44 3.52
C ILE A 635 -26.76 11.27 2.33
N SER A 636 -26.23 11.27 1.10
CA SER A 636 -27.02 11.10 -0.10
C SER A 636 -27.68 9.72 -0.20
N PRO A 637 -27.00 8.60 0.11
CA PRO A 637 -27.67 7.31 0.30
C PRO A 637 -28.81 7.35 1.33
N THR A 638 -28.64 8.06 2.45
CA THR A 638 -29.68 8.22 3.47
C THR A 638 -30.89 8.98 2.92
N LEU A 639 -30.67 10.06 2.16
CA LEU A 639 -31.74 10.81 1.50
C LEU A 639 -32.49 9.94 0.49
N LEU A 640 -31.79 9.18 -0.36
CA LEU A 640 -32.39 8.26 -1.32
C LEU A 640 -33.24 7.19 -0.60
N VAL A 641 -32.69 6.56 0.43
CA VAL A 641 -33.37 5.53 1.23
C VAL A 641 -34.62 6.07 1.92
N SER A 642 -34.56 7.29 2.45
CA SER A 642 -35.69 7.94 3.11
C SER A 642 -36.78 8.35 2.13
N LYS A 643 -36.42 9.06 1.05
CA LYS A 643 -37.38 9.67 0.12
C LYS A 643 -38.01 8.65 -0.83
N LEU A 644 -37.30 7.60 -1.21
CA LEU A 644 -37.81 6.59 -2.13
C LEU A 644 -38.53 5.44 -1.43
N GLN A 645 -38.49 5.34 -0.09
CA GLN A 645 -39.18 4.30 0.68
C GLN A 645 -40.65 4.11 0.26
N PRO A 646 -41.48 5.17 0.06
CA PRO A 646 -42.88 5.00 -0.30
C PRO A 646 -43.08 4.24 -1.62
N LEU A 647 -42.22 4.46 -2.62
CA LEU A 647 -42.26 3.77 -3.92
C LEU A 647 -41.77 2.32 -3.85
N MET A 648 -41.07 1.96 -2.77
CA MET A 648 -40.49 0.63 -2.59
C MET A 648 -41.36 -0.28 -1.73
N LYS A 649 -42.38 0.26 -1.05
CA LYS A 649 -43.27 -0.55 -0.21
C LYS A 649 -43.94 -1.65 -1.03
N VAL A 650 -44.14 -2.79 -0.38
CA VAL A 650 -44.75 -3.96 -0.98
C VAL A 650 -46.05 -4.27 -0.25
N ASP A 651 -47.15 -4.34 -0.99
CA ASP A 651 -48.45 -4.79 -0.50
C ASP A 651 -48.79 -6.20 -1.04
N LYS A 652 -49.99 -6.71 -0.74
CA LYS A 652 -50.43 -8.06 -1.14
C LYS A 652 -50.55 -8.26 -2.66
N ASN A 653 -50.78 -7.19 -3.42
CA ASN A 653 -51.00 -7.24 -4.86
C ASN A 653 -49.75 -6.84 -5.67
N SER A 654 -48.70 -6.41 -4.96
CA SER A 654 -47.44 -5.98 -5.52
C SER A 654 -46.70 -7.11 -6.26
N GLN A 655 -46.38 -6.86 -7.51
CA GLN A 655 -45.40 -7.62 -8.29
C GLN A 655 -44.27 -6.66 -8.70
N PRO A 656 -43.00 -6.95 -8.34
CA PRO A 656 -42.53 -8.10 -7.56
C PRO A 656 -42.97 -8.03 -6.09
N LYS A 657 -43.01 -9.20 -5.43
CA LYS A 657 -43.44 -9.36 -4.02
C LYS A 657 -42.41 -8.89 -2.98
N ARG A 658 -41.31 -8.27 -3.41
CA ARG A 658 -40.23 -7.78 -2.54
C ARG A 658 -39.52 -6.61 -3.19
N SER A 659 -38.96 -5.76 -2.34
CA SER A 659 -38.01 -4.73 -2.76
C SER A 659 -36.69 -4.89 -2.01
N TYR A 660 -35.60 -4.38 -2.59
CA TYR A 660 -34.24 -4.54 -2.06
C TYR A 660 -33.54 -3.19 -1.99
N ILE A 661 -32.85 -2.93 -0.88
CA ILE A 661 -31.90 -1.84 -0.74
C ILE A 661 -30.54 -2.46 -0.43
N ILE A 662 -29.56 -2.24 -1.30
CA ILE A 662 -28.20 -2.71 -1.09
C ILE A 662 -27.29 -1.50 -0.92
N ASN A 663 -26.66 -1.41 0.26
CA ASN A 663 -25.67 -0.40 0.59
C ASN A 663 -24.27 -0.98 0.37
N VAL A 664 -23.56 -0.49 -0.64
CA VAL A 664 -22.21 -0.98 -0.96
C VAL A 664 -21.19 -0.37 -0.02
N THR A 665 -20.68 -1.20 0.87
CA THR A 665 -19.71 -0.86 1.91
C THR A 665 -18.37 -1.53 1.63
N SER A 666 -17.48 -1.50 2.62
CA SER A 666 -16.13 -2.05 2.53
C SER A 666 -15.55 -2.31 3.92
N HIS A 667 -14.32 -2.81 3.98
CA HIS A 667 -13.55 -3.02 5.21
C HIS A 667 -13.45 -1.75 6.08
N GLU A 668 -13.40 -0.58 5.47
CA GLU A 668 -13.37 0.74 6.09
C GLU A 668 -14.60 0.99 6.99
N GLY A 669 -15.75 0.41 6.63
CA GLY A 669 -16.97 0.52 7.42
C GLY A 669 -17.11 -0.46 8.59
N GLN A 670 -16.17 -1.40 8.75
CA GLN A 670 -16.21 -2.38 9.84
C GLN A 670 -15.57 -1.82 11.11
N PHE A 671 -16.23 -1.94 12.28
CA PHE A 671 -15.66 -1.46 13.55
C PHE A 671 -14.59 -2.41 14.10
N ASN A 672 -14.93 -3.71 14.18
CA ASN A 672 -14.08 -4.71 14.82
C ASN A 672 -13.19 -5.43 13.79
N THR A 673 -12.26 -4.71 13.17
CA THR A 673 -11.31 -5.27 12.21
C THR A 673 -9.88 -4.82 12.48
N THR A 674 -8.92 -5.68 12.15
CA THR A 674 -7.48 -5.41 12.29
C THR A 674 -6.94 -4.64 11.08
N GLY A 675 -5.83 -3.91 11.25
CA GLY A 675 -5.16 -3.23 10.14
C GLY A 675 -5.77 -1.90 9.70
N LYS A 676 -6.67 -1.31 10.49
CA LYS A 676 -7.00 0.12 10.34
C LYS A 676 -5.79 0.95 10.75
N THR A 677 -5.53 2.00 9.99
CA THR A 677 -4.48 2.99 10.26
C THR A 677 -5.09 4.27 10.80
N ASP A 678 -4.24 5.18 11.29
CA ASP A 678 -4.62 6.54 11.68
C ASP A 678 -4.90 7.45 10.46
N PHE A 679 -4.76 6.91 9.24
CA PHE A 679 -5.08 7.56 7.99
C PHE A 679 -6.50 7.22 7.55
N HIS A 680 -7.04 7.96 6.58
CA HIS A 680 -8.31 7.62 5.95
C HIS A 680 -9.55 7.62 6.87
N ALA A 681 -9.48 8.31 8.02
CA ALA A 681 -10.53 8.31 9.05
C ALA A 681 -11.91 8.77 8.52
N HIS A 682 -11.95 9.82 7.71
CA HIS A 682 -13.18 10.34 7.10
C HIS A 682 -13.93 9.27 6.27
N THR A 683 -13.24 8.45 5.47
CA THR A 683 -13.85 7.32 4.74
C THR A 683 -14.34 6.23 5.70
N ASN A 684 -13.53 5.85 6.69
CA ASN A 684 -13.91 4.89 7.73
C ASN A 684 -15.23 5.30 8.41
N MET A 685 -15.31 6.56 8.87
CA MET A 685 -16.52 7.15 9.45
C MET A 685 -17.71 7.09 8.48
N SER A 686 -17.50 7.45 7.21
CA SER A 686 -18.58 7.50 6.23
C SER A 686 -19.18 6.12 5.93
N LYS A 687 -18.35 5.08 5.82
CA LYS A 687 -18.78 3.70 5.55
C LYS A 687 -19.38 3.05 6.80
N ALA A 688 -18.86 3.38 7.98
CA ALA A 688 -19.44 2.97 9.25
C ALA A 688 -20.84 3.59 9.46
N ALA A 689 -21.03 4.86 9.10
CA ALA A 689 -22.34 5.52 9.13
C ALA A 689 -23.33 4.85 8.16
N LEU A 690 -22.89 4.49 6.95
CA LEU A 690 -23.72 3.74 6.00
C LEU A 690 -24.11 2.35 6.53
N ASN A 691 -23.18 1.65 7.20
CA ASN A 691 -23.49 0.39 7.88
C ASN A 691 -24.49 0.58 9.03
N MET A 692 -24.35 1.67 9.79
CA MET A 692 -25.28 2.02 10.86
C MET A 692 -26.69 2.31 10.31
N LEU A 693 -26.80 2.96 9.16
CA LEU A 693 -28.09 3.15 8.46
C LEU A 693 -28.78 1.80 8.22
N THR A 694 -28.07 0.84 7.60
CA THR A 694 -28.57 -0.51 7.37
C THR A 694 -29.01 -1.17 8.69
N ARG A 695 -28.11 -1.22 9.67
CA ARG A 695 -28.36 -1.90 10.95
C ARG A 695 -29.52 -1.29 11.73
N THR A 696 -29.73 0.02 11.62
CA THR A 696 -30.78 0.74 12.35
C THR A 696 -32.14 0.59 11.67
N LEU A 697 -32.22 0.77 10.34
CA LEU A 697 -33.50 0.89 9.64
C LEU A 697 -34.02 -0.42 9.05
N ALA A 698 -33.16 -1.43 8.86
CA ALA A 698 -33.55 -2.65 8.13
C ALA A 698 -34.79 -3.35 8.73
N SER A 699 -34.93 -3.39 10.06
CA SER A 699 -36.11 -4.01 10.69
C SER A 699 -37.41 -3.28 10.38
N GLU A 700 -37.41 -1.95 10.34
CA GLU A 700 -38.60 -1.17 9.99
C GLU A 700 -38.94 -1.34 8.51
N TYR A 701 -37.92 -1.30 7.64
CA TYR A 701 -38.07 -1.46 6.21
C TYR A 701 -38.57 -2.86 5.84
N ALA A 702 -38.12 -3.90 6.55
CA ALA A 702 -38.58 -5.27 6.35
C ALA A 702 -40.09 -5.43 6.61
N ARG A 703 -40.67 -4.70 7.58
CA ARG A 703 -42.13 -4.69 7.81
C ARG A 703 -42.92 -4.14 6.62
N ASN A 704 -42.27 -3.34 5.78
CA ASN A 704 -42.83 -2.81 4.54
C ASN A 704 -42.45 -3.66 3.30
N GLY A 705 -41.88 -4.86 3.49
CA GLY A 705 -41.44 -5.75 2.41
C GLY A 705 -40.15 -5.33 1.72
N ILE A 706 -39.36 -4.44 2.34
CA ILE A 706 -38.10 -3.93 1.81
C ILE A 706 -36.92 -4.57 2.55
N ILE A 707 -36.15 -5.39 1.85
CA ILE A 707 -34.97 -6.08 2.40
C ILE A 707 -33.75 -5.17 2.23
N MET A 708 -33.22 -4.66 3.34
CA MET A 708 -32.08 -3.75 3.35
C MET A 708 -30.83 -4.45 3.92
N ASN A 709 -29.74 -4.49 3.16
CA ASN A 709 -28.47 -5.10 3.57
C ASN A 709 -27.26 -4.27 3.15
N SER A 710 -26.13 -4.49 3.84
CA SER A 710 -24.83 -3.94 3.47
C SER A 710 -23.98 -5.03 2.81
N VAL A 711 -23.17 -4.66 1.81
CA VAL A 711 -22.29 -5.61 1.12
C VAL A 711 -20.88 -5.04 0.98
N ASP A 712 -19.90 -5.76 1.52
CA ASP A 712 -18.48 -5.57 1.24
C ASP A 712 -18.10 -6.31 -0.05
N THR A 713 -17.59 -5.57 -1.02
CA THR A 713 -17.23 -6.09 -2.35
C THR A 713 -15.83 -6.70 -2.41
N GLY A 714 -15.04 -6.60 -1.34
CA GLY A 714 -13.62 -6.92 -1.35
C GLY A 714 -12.81 -5.92 -2.16
N TRP A 715 -11.54 -6.25 -2.38
CA TRP A 715 -10.60 -5.36 -3.05
C TRP A 715 -10.65 -5.56 -4.57
N VAL A 716 -11.46 -4.71 -5.22
CA VAL A 716 -11.70 -4.70 -6.68
C VAL A 716 -10.85 -3.67 -7.42
N SER A 717 -10.64 -2.51 -6.82
CA SER A 717 -9.84 -1.44 -7.42
C SER A 717 -9.33 -0.50 -6.33
N SER A 718 -8.26 0.22 -6.63
CA SER A 718 -7.73 1.30 -5.79
C SER A 718 -7.99 2.64 -6.48
N ALA A 719 -8.20 3.70 -5.68
CA ALA A 719 -8.33 5.06 -6.22
C ALA A 719 -7.00 5.63 -6.72
N ILE A 720 -5.90 5.14 -6.14
CA ILE A 720 -4.50 5.54 -6.40
C ILE A 720 -3.71 4.26 -6.66
N LYS A 721 -2.60 4.37 -7.40
CA LYS A 721 -1.72 3.25 -7.71
C LYS A 721 -1.19 2.64 -6.42
N THR A 722 -1.43 1.34 -6.23
CA THR A 722 -0.94 0.57 -5.09
C THR A 722 0.21 -0.33 -5.51
N PHE A 723 1.08 -0.71 -4.58
CA PHE A 723 2.18 -1.67 -4.83
C PHE A 723 1.73 -3.07 -5.29
N ARG A 724 0.43 -3.35 -5.25
CA ARG A 724 -0.17 -4.62 -5.68
C ARG A 724 -1.42 -4.33 -6.50
N GLU A 725 -1.72 -5.25 -7.41
CA GLU A 725 -3.00 -5.28 -8.09
C GLU A 725 -4.10 -5.85 -7.20
N ALA A 726 -5.30 -5.30 -7.36
CA ALA A 726 -6.51 -5.82 -6.72
C ALA A 726 -6.84 -7.24 -7.25
N PRO A 727 -7.06 -8.22 -6.34
CA PRO A 727 -7.27 -9.62 -6.70
C PRO A 727 -8.65 -9.92 -7.31
N LEU A 728 -9.61 -9.01 -7.13
CA LEU A 728 -10.95 -9.10 -7.71
C LEU A 728 -11.09 -8.13 -8.88
N ASP A 729 -11.97 -8.44 -9.82
CA ASP A 729 -12.43 -7.52 -10.87
C ASP A 729 -13.82 -6.92 -10.56
N ALA A 730 -14.31 -6.06 -11.47
CA ALA A 730 -15.59 -5.38 -11.30
C ALA A 730 -16.80 -6.33 -11.36
N ASP A 731 -16.74 -7.42 -12.12
CA ASP A 731 -17.81 -8.41 -12.18
C ASP A 731 -17.88 -9.23 -10.89
N ASN A 732 -16.73 -9.59 -10.30
CA ASN A 732 -16.68 -10.18 -8.96
C ASN A 732 -17.30 -9.23 -7.91
N GLY A 733 -17.00 -7.94 -8.01
CA GLY A 733 -17.64 -6.91 -7.17
C GLY A 733 -19.16 -6.90 -7.34
N ALA A 734 -19.65 -6.87 -8.58
CA ALA A 734 -21.08 -6.87 -8.90
C ALA A 734 -21.79 -8.15 -8.43
N ALA A 735 -21.15 -9.31 -8.55
CA ALA A 735 -21.64 -10.59 -8.05
C ALA A 735 -21.94 -10.53 -6.55
N ARG A 736 -21.04 -9.92 -5.77
CA ARG A 736 -21.21 -9.71 -4.32
C ARG A 736 -22.35 -8.76 -4.03
N VAL A 737 -22.40 -7.60 -4.70
CA VAL A 737 -23.48 -6.61 -4.52
C VAL A 737 -24.85 -7.24 -4.76
N LEU A 738 -24.97 -8.05 -5.81
CA LEU A 738 -26.24 -8.67 -6.19
C LEU A 738 -26.53 -9.98 -5.45
N PHE A 739 -25.61 -10.51 -4.65
CA PHE A 739 -25.76 -11.79 -3.96
C PHE A 739 -27.07 -11.90 -3.15
N PRO A 740 -27.47 -10.92 -2.32
CA PRO A 740 -28.72 -11.02 -1.56
C PRO A 740 -29.98 -11.09 -2.45
N ILE A 741 -29.93 -10.42 -3.60
CA ILE A 741 -31.03 -10.37 -4.58
C ILE A 741 -31.10 -11.68 -5.36
N ILE A 742 -29.95 -12.17 -5.87
CA ILE A 742 -29.87 -13.39 -6.67
C ILE A 742 -30.25 -14.62 -5.84
N LYS A 743 -29.81 -14.68 -4.57
CA LYS A 743 -30.21 -15.75 -3.64
C LYS A 743 -31.65 -15.67 -3.17
N ASN A 744 -32.34 -14.56 -3.44
CA ASN A 744 -33.71 -14.31 -2.97
C ASN A 744 -33.84 -14.50 -1.43
N ASN A 745 -32.85 -14.03 -0.67
CA ASN A 745 -32.83 -14.19 0.79
C ASN A 745 -33.82 -13.21 1.46
N ASP A 746 -34.39 -13.64 2.58
CA ASP A 746 -35.26 -12.87 3.48
C ASP A 746 -34.47 -12.13 4.56
N GLU A 747 -33.19 -12.48 4.73
CA GLU A 747 -32.30 -11.81 5.68
C GLU A 747 -32.20 -10.32 5.38
N TYR A 748 -32.44 -9.50 6.40
CA TYR A 748 -32.31 -8.05 6.39
C TYR A 748 -31.43 -7.62 7.57
N GLY A 749 -30.79 -6.46 7.45
CA GLY A 749 -29.89 -5.96 8.49
C GLY A 749 -28.64 -6.83 8.63
N VAL A 750 -28.15 -7.38 7.51
CA VAL A 750 -26.94 -8.19 7.44
C VAL A 750 -25.86 -7.42 6.68
N LEU A 751 -24.62 -7.53 7.16
CA LEU A 751 -23.42 -7.20 6.40
C LEU A 751 -22.90 -8.47 5.74
N TYR A 752 -22.88 -8.52 4.41
CA TYR A 752 -22.26 -9.62 3.69
C TYR A 752 -20.83 -9.28 3.29
N LYS A 753 -19.92 -10.23 3.49
CA LYS A 753 -18.55 -10.22 2.98
C LYS A 753 -18.23 -11.61 2.46
N ASN A 754 -17.64 -11.71 1.27
CA ASN A 754 -17.30 -13.01 0.68
C ASN A 754 -18.48 -13.99 0.61
N TYR A 755 -19.66 -13.50 0.23
CA TYR A 755 -20.92 -14.26 0.11
C TYR A 755 -21.43 -14.88 1.43
N LYS A 756 -20.99 -14.34 2.58
CA LYS A 756 -21.38 -14.81 3.92
C LYS A 756 -21.69 -13.63 4.85
N PRO A 757 -22.56 -13.81 5.85
CA PRO A 757 -22.71 -12.83 6.93
C PRO A 757 -21.36 -12.57 7.61
N ALA A 758 -21.10 -11.30 7.90
CA ALA A 758 -19.88 -10.83 8.55
C ALA A 758 -20.21 -9.90 9.72
N ASN A 759 -19.25 -9.75 10.63
CA ASN A 759 -19.36 -8.83 11.74
C ASN A 759 -19.32 -7.37 11.26
N TRP A 760 -20.08 -6.52 11.95
CA TRP A 760 -20.18 -5.09 11.72
C TRP A 760 -18.91 -4.31 12.04
#